data_AF-A0A084SP98-F1
#
_entry.id   AF-A0A084SP98-F1
#
_cell.length_a   1.000
_cell.length_b   1.000
_cell.length_c   1.000
_cell.angle_alpha   90.00
_cell.angle_beta   90.00
_cell.angle_gamma   90.00
#
_symmetry.space_group_name_H-M   'P 1'
#
loop_
_entity.id
_entity.type
_entity.pdbx_description
1 polymer ?
#
loop_
_entity_poly.entity_id
_entity_poly.type
_entity_poly.pdbx_seq_one_letter_code
_entity_poly.pdbx_strand_id
1 'polypeptide(L)'
;MASMSAAGEELGRVRVTLSAEAHSRARAASPRPEEWKEGSLALRVVDPGRLVVKAGDDIIAAGDLNWGEDKRLRVDPSTAHPPAALPRVVSREPGREEVEVDVPEGMGAGTLLTLTYEWGWDYRDAPALERTWRLPPMEDIPPEWLEDEQAESEREDTPEDGEDSALTFLSAPEASFPVRVDPERPELLWVPGYASREEIASRLFGDAAAAGAFDIEPRAPPSSAAEGLQVCVRVRHPPALVPELLAPMRRALDARLEEDVNGPGAAALVERGLRWAQRSNILDGAGQSYFDRYLQVLGPWRDEDGSSLGDAAEPLRKAVALRSKRFKTRYIVTDGSPVLAPGSVVGRFYFPDGSSVQVRTQLLLTEEASLERAELRVRNAPRSTPRVIIPGKDGRWRGYSAEFNTTPGAPQPLDDPEGNAYWYYPGTLLIRPGDWRPGLSGTGELASPRRELLQTALATATPREPQPLLALDHDVLSLLTPDERLAVFNTLLGGPALTSDLREDAVHLLTRVLLSTPDLEFPPLERKLTSSGALETLLGSNALDSKVLLGQAFTQKALASFPLTLDVLESLPTFHLGREGEKTYLLNVPHGRVSTVLVAPEAWEARQGVHLGAEPALPGEAVGPARRMALYFQPVQQEFKARYFPSVDELPRSRALHPLDWVRVKVAGPRPRTHLMTAMELALLASTPDTSLIWSAISRISEMQMLYGAVSALARAPLLSGVPATAARGGTVVVTRGAAARLFVGRISLVATLAVVDTYRDELSRTPEGRDFLAVHDLAMVALAGRDIYKLATSGIGRELVHRRRLASSAAGARASSGLRESVESVQALVKTLERMLAEGKAVATPDGLRFSLPGGAEAFKQAFFAIRGELAAARALGGIRGAGLAAEEAEKTLEALKLLAAESQELALAYGAVARRAAALPANKAQAYLAAVESLRSSARSNVKPALAQLLRRSGAPSLKDPFAFLKDAEWLVGHPELETEAVVELARKACKDSIDLGWLRSTKLAMKHLNFMGRNKMTPWKDFQQAAAEPWNSRLQRRGRERLRGIAAEMLTEDNAQRLFPGFRLTGRQEKMEGGHVIDDVLTAITGSKLQHGVEVKGWNKDRWRIALNAWDAKQGAQTVSEQQAALADQLQHLLEQLADAGTAPRGKPFLVITDKLSGPTKEKLAEFLSRNARGTQVIEMEEAQILEKTKQLRAALSLPENLSGGAP
;
A
#
# COMPACT_ATOMS: atom_id res chain seq x y z
N MET A 1 -7.16 -16.55 -37.08
CA MET A 1 -8.59 -16.52 -37.48
C MET A 1 -9.41 -17.32 -36.45
N ALA A 2 -10.75 -17.36 -36.55
CA ALA A 2 -11.68 -17.81 -35.50
C ALA A 2 -12.43 -19.13 -35.86
N SER A 3 -13.22 -19.74 -34.94
CA SER A 3 -14.26 -20.78 -35.27
C SER A 3 -15.01 -21.71 -34.23
N MET A 4 -15.15 -21.46 -32.90
CA MET A 4 -16.05 -22.15 -31.89
C MET A 4 -15.86 -23.68 -31.64
N SER A 5 -16.16 -24.31 -30.46
CA SER A 5 -17.20 -24.12 -29.43
C SER A 5 -16.80 -24.66 -28.01
N ALA A 6 -17.69 -24.59 -27.01
CA ALA A 6 -17.44 -24.90 -25.59
C ALA A 6 -18.41 -25.94 -24.97
N ALA A 7 -17.96 -26.63 -23.91
CA ALA A 7 -18.81 -27.30 -22.91
C ALA A 7 -18.06 -27.34 -21.56
N GLY A 8 -18.67 -26.78 -20.50
CA GLY A 8 -18.14 -26.87 -19.13
C GLY A 8 -18.93 -27.91 -18.32
N GLU A 9 -18.23 -28.70 -17.52
CA GLU A 9 -18.84 -29.72 -16.66
C GLU A 9 -19.75 -29.09 -15.60
N GLU A 10 -20.99 -29.56 -15.50
CA GLU A 10 -21.88 -29.22 -14.39
C GLU A 10 -21.38 -29.88 -13.10
N LEU A 11 -21.13 -29.10 -12.05
CA LEU A 11 -20.95 -29.63 -10.70
C LEU A 11 -22.25 -30.33 -10.28
N GLY A 12 -22.17 -31.65 -10.08
CA GLY A 12 -23.32 -32.54 -9.91
C GLY A 12 -24.30 -32.08 -8.82
N ARG A 13 -25.43 -31.53 -9.24
CA ARG A 13 -26.67 -31.39 -8.48
C ARG A 13 -27.74 -32.20 -9.21
N VAL A 14 -28.51 -33.02 -8.50
CA VAL A 14 -29.57 -33.84 -9.10
C VAL A 14 -30.71 -32.92 -9.58
N ARG A 15 -30.76 -32.65 -10.89
CA ARG A 15 -31.80 -31.84 -11.53
C ARG A 15 -32.89 -32.75 -12.10
N VAL A 16 -34.07 -32.76 -11.49
CA VAL A 16 -35.24 -33.50 -12.02
C VAL A 16 -36.03 -32.62 -12.98
N THR A 17 -36.16 -33.00 -14.25
CA THR A 17 -36.97 -32.26 -15.23
C THR A 17 -38.43 -32.69 -15.16
N LEU A 18 -39.32 -31.77 -14.81
CA LEU A 18 -40.77 -31.93 -14.80
C LEU A 18 -41.32 -31.61 -16.20
N SER A 19 -41.33 -32.62 -17.08
CA SER A 19 -41.99 -32.55 -18.39
C SER A 19 -42.80 -33.82 -18.69
N ALA A 20 -44.02 -33.64 -19.20
CA ALA A 20 -44.93 -34.72 -19.55
C ALA A 20 -44.41 -35.53 -20.75
N GLU A 21 -43.87 -34.85 -21.78
CA GLU A 21 -43.33 -35.53 -22.96
C GLU A 21 -42.05 -36.32 -22.61
N ALA A 22 -41.15 -35.74 -21.82
CA ALA A 22 -39.93 -36.43 -21.36
C ALA A 22 -40.26 -37.63 -20.45
N HIS A 23 -41.26 -37.50 -19.57
CA HIS A 23 -41.69 -38.58 -18.69
C HIS A 23 -42.19 -39.80 -19.47
N SER A 24 -42.89 -39.58 -20.59
CA SER A 24 -43.49 -40.65 -21.39
C SER A 24 -42.49 -41.62 -22.05
N ARG A 25 -41.19 -41.25 -22.16
CA ARG A 25 -40.22 -41.99 -23.02
C ARG A 25 -39.14 -42.81 -22.31
N ALA A 26 -38.84 -42.65 -21.02
CA ALA A 26 -37.83 -43.50 -20.36
C ALA A 26 -37.89 -43.57 -18.81
N ARG A 27 -37.65 -44.78 -18.28
CA ARG A 27 -37.24 -44.98 -16.87
C ARG A 27 -35.81 -44.47 -16.65
N ALA A 28 -35.65 -43.17 -16.41
CA ALA A 28 -34.35 -42.62 -15.97
C ALA A 28 -33.89 -43.24 -14.63
N ALA A 29 -32.58 -43.45 -14.48
CA ALA A 29 -31.96 -44.12 -13.34
C ALA A 29 -32.08 -43.33 -12.02
N SER A 30 -31.84 -44.01 -10.88
CA SER A 30 -31.79 -43.37 -9.56
C SER A 30 -30.44 -42.69 -9.32
N PRO A 31 -30.39 -41.51 -8.65
CA PRO A 31 -29.14 -40.85 -8.29
C PRO A 31 -28.31 -41.68 -7.31
N ARG A 32 -26.99 -41.49 -7.34
CA ARG A 32 -26.02 -42.19 -6.49
C ARG A 32 -25.92 -41.53 -5.10
N PRO A 33 -25.53 -42.26 -4.04
CA PRO A 33 -25.38 -41.70 -2.69
C PRO A 33 -24.39 -40.53 -2.61
N GLU A 34 -23.38 -40.53 -3.48
CA GLU A 34 -22.31 -39.51 -3.57
C GLU A 34 -22.78 -38.15 -4.12
N GLU A 35 -23.96 -38.10 -4.74
CA GLU A 35 -24.50 -36.95 -5.49
C GLU A 35 -25.39 -36.03 -4.60
N TRP A 36 -25.58 -36.38 -3.33
CA TRP A 36 -26.35 -35.60 -2.36
C TRP A 36 -25.42 -34.76 -1.47
N LYS A 37 -25.33 -33.45 -1.76
CA LYS A 37 -24.70 -32.45 -0.87
C LYS A 37 -25.61 -31.24 -0.71
N GLU A 38 -25.59 -30.67 0.49
CA GLU A 38 -26.32 -29.44 0.91
C GLU A 38 -27.83 -29.57 1.17
N GLY A 39 -28.42 -30.77 1.11
CA GLY A 39 -29.75 -31.03 1.70
C GLY A 39 -30.95 -30.45 0.95
N SER A 40 -30.79 -30.03 -0.31
CA SER A 40 -31.89 -29.51 -1.15
C SER A 40 -32.09 -30.33 -2.44
N LEU A 41 -33.32 -30.33 -2.97
CA LEU A 41 -33.71 -31.02 -4.21
C LEU A 41 -34.07 -29.99 -5.29
N ALA A 42 -33.34 -29.99 -6.40
CA ALA A 42 -33.56 -29.06 -7.53
C ALA A 42 -34.42 -29.68 -8.64
N LEU A 43 -35.46 -28.97 -9.05
CA LEU A 43 -36.45 -29.40 -10.04
C LEU A 43 -36.55 -28.35 -11.16
N ARG A 44 -36.36 -28.77 -12.41
CA ARG A 44 -36.55 -27.91 -13.59
C ARG A 44 -37.98 -28.06 -14.10
N VAL A 45 -38.73 -26.96 -14.17
CA VAL A 45 -40.14 -26.96 -14.57
C VAL A 45 -40.26 -26.65 -16.05
N VAL A 46 -40.84 -27.57 -16.82
CA VAL A 46 -41.09 -27.39 -18.26
C VAL A 46 -42.58 -27.36 -18.55
N ASP A 47 -43.32 -28.27 -17.92
CA ASP A 47 -44.78 -28.33 -18.02
C ASP A 47 -45.42 -27.96 -16.66
N PRO A 48 -46.50 -27.14 -16.64
CA PRO A 48 -47.15 -26.72 -15.40
C PRO A 48 -47.89 -27.89 -14.75
N GLY A 49 -48.14 -27.81 -13.45
CA GLY A 49 -48.69 -28.93 -12.68
C GLY A 49 -48.52 -28.77 -11.16
N ARG A 50 -49.07 -29.71 -10.40
CA ARG A 50 -49.01 -29.75 -8.94
C ARG A 50 -47.87 -30.62 -8.46
N LEU A 51 -47.00 -30.05 -7.62
CA LEU A 51 -45.91 -30.74 -6.96
C LEU A 51 -46.27 -31.09 -5.51
N VAL A 52 -45.96 -32.32 -5.11
CA VAL A 52 -45.93 -32.78 -3.73
C VAL A 52 -44.62 -33.53 -3.49
N VAL A 53 -43.89 -33.19 -2.42
CA VAL A 53 -42.70 -33.90 -1.98
C VAL A 53 -42.90 -34.34 -0.52
N LYS A 54 -42.71 -35.64 -0.29
CA LYS A 54 -42.79 -36.29 1.02
C LYS A 54 -41.43 -36.84 1.43
N ALA A 55 -41.22 -37.00 2.73
CA ALA A 55 -40.18 -37.87 3.28
C ALA A 55 -40.82 -38.78 4.33
N GLY A 56 -40.81 -40.09 4.10
CA GLY A 56 -41.72 -41.00 4.81
C GLY A 56 -43.18 -40.65 4.51
N ASP A 57 -43.99 -40.55 5.56
CA ASP A 57 -45.39 -40.15 5.46
C ASP A 57 -45.61 -38.62 5.51
N ASP A 58 -44.59 -37.85 5.90
CA ASP A 58 -44.68 -36.39 6.08
C ASP A 58 -44.50 -35.62 4.76
N ILE A 59 -45.39 -34.65 4.50
CA ILE A 59 -45.28 -33.73 3.35
C ILE A 59 -44.32 -32.60 3.73
N ILE A 60 -43.15 -32.54 3.09
CA ILE A 60 -42.15 -31.48 3.32
C ILE A 60 -42.39 -30.26 2.42
N ALA A 61 -42.92 -30.45 1.21
CA ALA A 61 -43.32 -29.35 0.33
C ALA A 61 -44.52 -29.71 -0.55
N ALA A 62 -45.40 -28.75 -0.81
CA ALA A 62 -46.47 -28.89 -1.80
C ALA A 62 -46.86 -27.54 -2.40
N GLY A 63 -47.09 -27.48 -3.72
CA GLY A 63 -47.46 -26.26 -4.41
C GLY A 63 -47.90 -26.51 -5.85
N ASP A 64 -48.78 -25.63 -6.35
CA ASP A 64 -49.22 -25.63 -7.74
C ASP A 64 -48.24 -24.75 -8.55
N LEU A 65 -47.51 -25.35 -9.50
CA LEU A 65 -46.50 -24.71 -10.35
C LEU A 65 -47.16 -24.27 -11.67
N ASN A 66 -47.38 -22.96 -11.82
CA ASN A 66 -48.14 -22.37 -12.90
C ASN A 66 -47.32 -21.34 -13.70
N TRP A 67 -47.73 -21.06 -14.93
CA TRP A 67 -47.23 -19.94 -15.71
C TRP A 67 -48.04 -18.67 -15.40
N GLY A 68 -47.36 -17.58 -15.03
CA GLY A 68 -47.98 -16.27 -14.86
C GLY A 68 -48.39 -15.62 -16.18
N GLU A 69 -49.12 -14.49 -16.12
CA GLU A 69 -49.52 -13.71 -17.30
C GLU A 69 -48.30 -13.18 -18.09
N ASP A 70 -47.16 -13.00 -17.43
CA ASP A 70 -45.86 -12.65 -18.01
C ASP A 70 -45.08 -13.85 -18.57
N LYS A 71 -45.70 -15.04 -18.59
CA LYS A 71 -45.12 -16.34 -18.95
C LYS A 71 -43.94 -16.78 -18.07
N ARG A 72 -43.82 -16.28 -16.84
CA ARG A 72 -42.78 -16.73 -15.89
C ARG A 72 -43.34 -17.71 -14.88
N LEU A 73 -42.46 -18.55 -14.33
CA LEU A 73 -42.86 -19.54 -13.33
C LEU A 73 -43.36 -18.87 -12.04
N ARG A 74 -44.54 -19.30 -11.61
CA ARG A 74 -45.22 -18.92 -10.37
C ARG A 74 -45.51 -20.18 -9.54
N VAL A 75 -45.36 -20.06 -8.23
CA VAL A 75 -45.66 -21.11 -7.26
C VAL A 75 -46.82 -20.62 -6.39
N ASP A 76 -47.95 -21.34 -6.43
CA ASP A 76 -49.14 -21.05 -5.66
C ASP A 76 -49.38 -22.12 -4.58
N PRO A 77 -49.99 -21.77 -3.43
CA PRO A 77 -50.31 -22.75 -2.39
C PRO A 77 -51.35 -23.77 -2.88
N SER A 78 -51.02 -25.06 -2.77
CA SER A 78 -51.94 -26.11 -3.18
C SER A 78 -53.10 -26.25 -2.18
N THR A 79 -54.33 -26.12 -2.67
CA THR A 79 -55.55 -26.17 -1.84
C THR A 79 -55.79 -27.54 -1.20
N ALA A 80 -55.13 -28.60 -1.68
CA ALA A 80 -55.21 -29.95 -1.12
C ALA A 80 -54.35 -30.16 0.14
N HIS A 81 -53.28 -29.37 0.35
CA HIS A 81 -52.27 -29.63 1.38
C HIS A 81 -51.76 -28.39 2.18
N PRO A 82 -52.62 -27.50 2.70
CA PRO A 82 -52.18 -26.49 3.69
C PRO A 82 -51.92 -27.16 5.06
N PRO A 83 -50.80 -26.90 5.77
CA PRO A 83 -49.83 -25.81 5.58
C PRO A 83 -48.41 -26.32 5.22
N ALA A 84 -48.25 -27.08 4.13
CA ALA A 84 -46.92 -27.50 3.66
C ALA A 84 -46.06 -26.31 3.17
N ALA A 85 -44.74 -26.46 3.17
CA ALA A 85 -43.83 -25.44 2.64
C ALA A 85 -43.96 -25.33 1.10
N LEU A 86 -43.72 -24.13 0.57
CA LEU A 86 -43.76 -23.90 -0.88
C LEU A 86 -42.37 -24.13 -1.50
N PRO A 87 -42.27 -24.80 -2.66
CA PRO A 87 -41.05 -24.86 -3.45
C PRO A 87 -40.48 -23.46 -3.75
N ARG A 88 -39.19 -23.26 -3.49
CA ARG A 88 -38.52 -21.98 -3.66
C ARG A 88 -38.11 -21.80 -5.12
N VAL A 89 -38.55 -20.73 -5.79
CA VAL A 89 -38.10 -20.44 -7.16
C VAL A 89 -36.65 -19.97 -7.16
N VAL A 90 -35.78 -20.72 -7.83
CA VAL A 90 -34.34 -20.43 -8.00
C VAL A 90 -34.10 -19.69 -9.32
N SER A 91 -34.85 -20.02 -10.37
CA SER A 91 -34.77 -19.36 -11.68
C SER A 91 -36.15 -19.07 -12.27
N ARG A 92 -36.28 -17.89 -12.89
CA ARG A 92 -37.46 -17.45 -13.66
C ARG A 92 -37.10 -17.12 -15.13
N GLU A 93 -35.93 -17.55 -15.59
CA GLU A 93 -35.50 -17.35 -16.98
C GLU A 93 -36.30 -18.27 -17.92
N PRO A 94 -36.91 -17.75 -19.00
CA PRO A 94 -37.65 -18.56 -19.97
C PRO A 94 -36.87 -19.76 -20.50
N GLY A 95 -37.38 -20.97 -20.29
CA GLY A 95 -36.75 -22.25 -20.66
C GLY A 95 -35.69 -22.76 -19.68
N ARG A 96 -35.45 -22.09 -18.55
CA ARG A 96 -34.52 -22.46 -17.46
C ARG A 96 -35.17 -22.30 -16.08
N GLU A 97 -36.49 -22.46 -15.99
CA GLU A 97 -37.24 -22.25 -14.77
C GLU A 97 -37.02 -23.40 -13.79
N GLU A 98 -36.63 -23.06 -12.57
CA GLU A 98 -36.17 -24.02 -11.56
C GLU A 98 -36.73 -23.68 -10.19
N VAL A 99 -37.16 -24.72 -9.47
CA VAL A 99 -37.57 -24.66 -8.06
C VAL A 99 -36.74 -25.62 -7.22
N GLU A 100 -36.56 -25.27 -5.96
CA GLU A 100 -35.77 -25.99 -4.97
C GLU A 100 -36.66 -26.33 -3.76
N VAL A 101 -36.49 -27.54 -3.24
CA VAL A 101 -37.18 -28.04 -2.05
C VAL A 101 -36.14 -28.38 -0.99
N ASP A 102 -36.19 -27.68 0.14
CA ASP A 102 -35.31 -27.93 1.29
C ASP A 102 -35.74 -29.23 2.01
N VAL A 103 -34.81 -30.13 2.29
CA VAL A 103 -35.05 -31.36 3.07
C VAL A 103 -34.59 -31.09 4.52
N PRO A 104 -35.46 -31.21 5.54
CA PRO A 104 -35.10 -30.85 6.91
C PRO A 104 -33.94 -31.67 7.50
N GLU A 105 -32.99 -30.99 8.16
CA GLU A 105 -31.76 -31.58 8.74
C GLU A 105 -31.97 -32.63 9.85
N GLY A 106 -33.22 -32.96 10.21
CA GLY A 106 -33.59 -33.98 11.19
C GLY A 106 -34.16 -35.29 10.62
N MET A 107 -34.28 -35.43 9.29
CA MET A 107 -34.78 -36.65 8.65
C MET A 107 -33.76 -37.78 8.76
N GLY A 108 -34.14 -38.87 9.45
CA GLY A 108 -33.23 -39.97 9.78
C GLY A 108 -32.64 -40.72 8.57
N ALA A 109 -31.44 -41.26 8.76
CA ALA A 109 -30.75 -42.14 7.82
C ALA A 109 -31.67 -43.21 7.19
N GLY A 110 -31.73 -43.27 5.87
CA GLY A 110 -32.53 -44.26 5.13
C GLY A 110 -34.00 -43.90 4.88
N THR A 111 -34.47 -42.72 5.32
CA THR A 111 -35.84 -42.24 5.07
C THR A 111 -36.13 -42.13 3.57
N LEU A 112 -37.35 -42.53 3.16
CA LEU A 112 -37.79 -42.54 1.76
C LEU A 112 -38.34 -41.18 1.32
N LEU A 113 -37.62 -40.45 0.48
CA LEU A 113 -38.10 -39.24 -0.17
C LEU A 113 -38.96 -39.60 -1.39
N THR A 114 -40.20 -39.12 -1.46
CA THR A 114 -41.13 -39.37 -2.58
C THR A 114 -41.60 -38.06 -3.20
N LEU A 115 -41.35 -37.86 -4.48
CA LEU A 115 -41.88 -36.77 -5.30
C LEU A 115 -43.04 -37.29 -6.16
N THR A 116 -44.13 -36.53 -6.17
CA THR A 116 -45.30 -36.74 -7.03
C THR A 116 -45.60 -35.44 -7.77
N TYR A 117 -45.76 -35.51 -9.09
CA TYR A 117 -46.11 -34.36 -9.92
C TYR A 117 -47.31 -34.67 -10.83
N GLU A 118 -48.45 -34.03 -10.57
CA GLU A 118 -49.68 -34.13 -11.38
C GLU A 118 -49.66 -33.03 -12.44
N TRP A 119 -49.83 -33.37 -13.71
CA TRP A 119 -49.74 -32.37 -14.79
C TRP A 119 -50.94 -31.42 -14.83
N GLY A 120 -50.68 -30.21 -15.32
CA GLY A 120 -51.67 -29.17 -15.51
C GLY A 120 -52.72 -29.49 -16.58
N TRP A 121 -53.63 -28.53 -16.78
CA TRP A 121 -54.86 -28.71 -17.56
C TRP A 121 -54.67 -29.22 -19.01
N ASP A 122 -53.53 -28.90 -19.63
CA ASP A 122 -53.11 -29.29 -20.99
C ASP A 122 -52.68 -30.77 -21.12
N TYR A 123 -52.33 -31.43 -20.03
CA TYR A 123 -51.79 -32.81 -20.01
C TYR A 123 -52.53 -33.73 -19.02
N ARG A 124 -53.80 -33.45 -18.72
CA ARG A 124 -54.59 -34.17 -17.70
C ARG A 124 -54.74 -35.69 -17.93
N ASP A 125 -54.59 -36.15 -19.16
CA ASP A 125 -54.65 -37.58 -19.51
C ASP A 125 -53.27 -38.28 -19.41
N ALA A 126 -52.19 -37.53 -19.11
CA ALA A 126 -50.86 -38.10 -18.89
C ALA A 126 -50.70 -38.61 -17.44
N PRO A 127 -50.03 -39.76 -17.21
CA PRO A 127 -49.81 -40.28 -15.87
C PRO A 127 -48.92 -39.32 -15.06
N ALA A 128 -49.25 -39.16 -13.77
CA ALA A 128 -48.45 -38.37 -12.85
C ALA A 128 -47.02 -38.91 -12.72
N LEU A 129 -46.05 -38.01 -12.64
CA LEU A 129 -44.65 -38.38 -12.41
C LEU A 129 -44.45 -38.71 -10.93
N GLU A 130 -44.23 -39.98 -10.63
CA GLU A 130 -43.83 -40.45 -9.31
C GLU A 130 -42.35 -40.86 -9.30
N ARG A 131 -41.62 -40.42 -8.27
CA ARG A 131 -40.21 -40.76 -8.03
C ARG A 131 -39.96 -40.97 -6.54
N THR A 132 -39.19 -42.00 -6.20
CA THR A 132 -38.87 -42.33 -4.81
C THR A 132 -37.39 -42.67 -4.66
N TRP A 133 -36.77 -42.16 -3.59
CA TRP A 133 -35.34 -42.29 -3.28
C TRP A 133 -35.15 -42.56 -1.77
N ARG A 134 -34.01 -43.11 -1.35
CA ARG A 134 -33.62 -43.19 0.08
C ARG A 134 -32.54 -42.17 0.39
N LEU A 135 -32.68 -41.45 1.50
CA LEU A 135 -31.66 -40.53 2.00
C LEU A 135 -30.45 -41.30 2.59
N PRO A 136 -29.20 -40.90 2.28
CA PRO A 136 -28.00 -41.55 2.84
C PRO A 136 -27.85 -41.27 4.35
N PRO A 137 -27.11 -42.12 5.09
CA PRO A 137 -26.87 -41.90 6.52
C PRO A 137 -25.95 -40.69 6.77
N MET A 138 -26.35 -39.82 7.70
CA MET A 138 -25.42 -38.95 8.43
C MET A 138 -25.12 -39.61 9.77
N GLU A 139 -23.85 -39.90 10.05
CA GLU A 139 -23.40 -40.44 11.34
C GLU A 139 -22.22 -39.65 11.89
N ASP A 140 -22.12 -39.68 13.21
CA ASP A 140 -21.21 -38.94 14.07
C ASP A 140 -20.57 -39.93 15.08
N ILE A 141 -19.38 -39.61 15.58
CA ILE A 141 -18.64 -40.25 16.71
C ILE A 141 -18.06 -41.72 16.53
N PRO A 142 -17.13 -42.26 17.39
CA PRO A 142 -15.90 -42.96 16.95
C PRO A 142 -15.66 -44.31 17.70
N PRO A 143 -14.43 -44.64 18.18
CA PRO A 143 -13.24 -45.21 17.51
C PRO A 143 -13.11 -46.76 17.70
N GLU A 144 -12.11 -47.41 17.08
CA GLU A 144 -11.14 -48.38 17.67
C GLU A 144 -10.52 -49.40 16.66
N TRP A 145 -9.18 -49.54 16.72
CA TRP A 145 -8.32 -50.71 16.38
C TRP A 145 -8.16 -51.03 14.86
N LEU A 146 -6.95 -50.98 14.24
CA LEU A 146 -5.71 -51.81 14.31
C LEU A 146 -5.63 -52.82 13.13
N GLU A 147 -4.42 -53.01 12.56
CA GLU A 147 -4.02 -54.10 11.61
C GLU A 147 -4.67 -54.08 10.20
N ASP A 148 -4.11 -54.66 9.11
CA ASP A 148 -2.71 -54.77 8.64
C ASP A 148 -2.66 -55.05 7.10
N GLU A 149 -1.47 -54.86 6.50
CA GLU A 149 -0.89 -55.39 5.23
C GLU A 149 -1.68 -55.98 4.00
N GLN A 150 -1.23 -55.52 2.80
CA GLN A 150 -0.83 -56.28 1.56
C GLN A 150 -1.79 -56.72 0.39
N ALA A 151 -1.16 -56.67 -0.81
CA ALA A 151 -1.29 -57.49 -2.04
C ALA A 151 -2.29 -57.16 -3.20
N GLU A 152 -1.70 -56.99 -4.41
CA GLU A 152 -2.07 -57.49 -5.78
C GLU A 152 -3.51 -57.32 -6.35
N SER A 153 -3.79 -57.19 -7.66
CA SER A 153 -3.01 -57.06 -8.93
C SER A 153 -3.96 -56.77 -10.13
N GLU A 154 -3.43 -56.32 -11.28
CA GLU A 154 -4.02 -56.48 -12.65
C GLU A 154 -5.35 -55.74 -13.02
N ARG A 155 -5.64 -55.28 -14.27
CA ARG A 155 -4.87 -55.04 -15.52
C ARG A 155 -5.70 -54.18 -16.50
N GLU A 156 -5.05 -53.57 -17.53
CA GLU A 156 -5.51 -53.28 -18.93
C GLU A 156 -7.03 -53.02 -19.20
N ASP A 157 -7.50 -51.96 -19.88
CA ASP A 157 -7.01 -51.42 -21.16
C ASP A 157 -7.55 -50.01 -21.53
N THR A 158 -6.71 -49.22 -22.21
CA THR A 158 -6.99 -48.08 -23.11
C THR A 158 -7.21 -48.60 -24.56
N PRO A 159 -7.32 -47.79 -25.66
CA PRO A 159 -7.41 -46.32 -25.86
C PRO A 159 -8.69 -45.93 -26.66
N GLU A 160 -8.93 -44.68 -27.10
CA GLU A 160 -8.57 -44.00 -28.39
C GLU A 160 -9.68 -42.94 -28.61
N ASP A 161 -9.61 -41.88 -29.42
CA ASP A 161 -8.53 -41.03 -29.94
C ASP A 161 -9.19 -39.77 -30.57
N GLY A 162 -8.40 -38.73 -30.90
CA GLY A 162 -8.82 -37.58 -31.72
C GLY A 162 -9.53 -36.48 -30.92
N GLU A 163 -8.95 -35.28 -30.73
CA GLU A 163 -8.59 -34.30 -31.78
C GLU A 163 -9.77 -34.06 -32.74
N ASP A 164 -10.36 -32.86 -32.84
CA ASP A 164 -9.61 -31.65 -33.21
C ASP A 164 -10.35 -30.32 -32.88
N SER A 165 -9.54 -29.27 -32.68
CA SER A 165 -9.68 -27.84 -33.05
C SER A 165 -11.04 -27.22 -33.50
N ALA A 166 -11.35 -25.93 -33.23
CA ALA A 166 -10.70 -24.89 -32.41
C ALA A 166 -11.54 -23.59 -32.29
N LEU A 167 -11.20 -22.76 -31.27
CA LEU A 167 -11.68 -21.38 -30.98
C LEU A 167 -13.12 -21.35 -30.38
N THR A 168 -13.87 -20.27 -30.12
CA THR A 168 -13.78 -18.81 -30.33
C THR A 168 -14.24 -18.05 -29.08
N PHE A 169 -13.45 -17.04 -28.77
CA PHE A 169 -13.77 -15.74 -28.18
C PHE A 169 -15.11 -15.53 -27.45
N LEU A 170 -14.96 -15.44 -26.12
CA LEU A 170 -15.35 -14.31 -25.25
C LEU A 170 -16.84 -14.06 -24.95
N SER A 171 -17.19 -14.25 -23.68
CA SER A 171 -17.60 -13.16 -22.79
C SER A 171 -17.26 -13.51 -21.33
N ALA A 172 -16.77 -12.54 -20.55
CA ALA A 172 -16.39 -12.74 -19.14
C ALA A 172 -17.56 -12.38 -18.20
N PRO A 173 -17.70 -13.04 -17.03
CA PRO A 173 -18.82 -12.81 -16.12
C PRO A 173 -18.63 -11.58 -15.22
N GLU A 174 -19.75 -10.92 -14.88
CA GLU A 174 -19.80 -9.78 -13.95
C GLU A 174 -19.43 -10.19 -12.51
N ALA A 175 -18.59 -9.40 -11.84
CA ALA A 175 -18.16 -9.65 -10.47
C ALA A 175 -19.14 -9.06 -9.42
N SER A 176 -19.27 -9.74 -8.27
CA SER A 176 -20.07 -9.27 -7.14
C SER A 176 -19.58 -7.91 -6.60
N PHE A 177 -20.51 -7.05 -6.18
CA PHE A 177 -20.23 -5.69 -5.69
C PHE A 177 -20.31 -5.62 -4.15
N PRO A 178 -19.19 -5.64 -3.40
CA PRO A 178 -19.21 -5.60 -1.94
C PRO A 178 -19.48 -4.19 -1.39
N VAL A 179 -20.24 -4.10 -0.28
CA VAL A 179 -20.49 -2.86 0.49
C VAL A 179 -20.34 -3.16 1.98
N ARG A 180 -19.73 -2.25 2.76
CA ARG A 180 -19.52 -2.45 4.22
C ARG A 180 -19.71 -1.16 5.02
N VAL A 181 -20.37 -1.24 6.18
CA VAL A 181 -20.51 -0.11 7.12
C VAL A 181 -19.18 0.19 7.83
N ASP A 182 -18.81 1.47 7.99
CA ASP A 182 -17.65 1.89 8.80
C ASP A 182 -17.95 1.69 10.30
N PRO A 183 -17.09 0.97 11.06
CA PRO A 183 -17.37 0.62 12.46
C PRO A 183 -17.23 1.81 13.44
N GLU A 184 -16.38 2.79 13.12
CA GLU A 184 -16.20 3.98 13.96
C GLU A 184 -17.28 5.03 13.67
N ARG A 185 -17.67 5.11 12.40
CA ARG A 185 -18.63 6.07 11.86
C ARG A 185 -19.74 5.36 11.08
N PRO A 186 -20.68 4.68 11.76
CA PRO A 186 -21.73 3.90 11.09
C PRO A 186 -22.54 4.64 10.03
N GLU A 187 -22.61 5.97 10.08
CA GLU A 187 -23.21 6.78 9.02
C GLU A 187 -22.45 6.80 7.65
N LEU A 188 -21.31 6.11 7.56
CA LEU A 188 -20.47 5.98 6.36
C LEU A 188 -20.41 4.53 5.86
N LEU A 189 -20.34 4.37 4.54
CA LEU A 189 -20.23 3.08 3.86
C LEU A 189 -18.95 3.02 3.01
N TRP A 190 -18.28 1.88 3.01
CA TRP A 190 -17.16 1.53 2.15
C TRP A 190 -17.66 0.75 0.94
N VAL A 191 -17.29 1.20 -0.26
CA VAL A 191 -17.70 0.65 -1.57
C VAL A 191 -16.46 0.40 -2.46
N PRO A 192 -16.60 -0.36 -3.57
CA PRO A 192 -15.46 -0.74 -4.40
C PRO A 192 -14.88 0.48 -5.13
N GLY A 193 -13.55 0.57 -5.21
CA GLY A 193 -12.87 1.73 -5.80
C GLY A 193 -13.00 1.86 -7.32
N TYR A 194 -13.43 0.80 -8.01
CA TYR A 194 -13.63 0.74 -9.46
C TYR A 194 -15.08 1.04 -9.89
N ALA A 195 -15.99 1.24 -8.93
CA ALA A 195 -17.42 1.36 -9.19
C ALA A 195 -17.82 2.71 -9.81
N SER A 196 -18.76 2.69 -10.75
CA SER A 196 -19.44 3.92 -11.21
C SER A 196 -20.39 4.47 -10.14
N ARG A 197 -20.77 5.76 -10.23
CA ARG A 197 -21.71 6.35 -9.26
C ARG A 197 -23.11 5.75 -9.37
N GLU A 198 -23.46 5.34 -10.57
CA GLU A 198 -24.71 4.72 -10.99
C GLU A 198 -24.78 3.28 -10.45
N GLU A 199 -23.69 2.51 -10.51
CA GLU A 199 -23.57 1.22 -9.82
C GLU A 199 -23.67 1.37 -8.31
N ILE A 200 -22.93 2.32 -7.71
CA ILE A 200 -23.03 2.58 -6.26
C ILE A 200 -24.49 2.91 -5.90
N ALA A 201 -25.17 3.77 -6.66
CA ALA A 201 -26.56 4.14 -6.41
C ALA A 201 -27.53 2.96 -6.54
N SER A 202 -27.41 2.17 -7.61
CA SER A 202 -28.19 0.96 -7.82
C SER A 202 -28.04 -0.02 -6.64
N ARG A 203 -26.82 -0.17 -6.10
CA ARG A 203 -26.54 -1.05 -4.94
C ARG A 203 -26.96 -0.46 -3.59
N LEU A 204 -26.92 0.86 -3.41
CA LEU A 204 -27.28 1.52 -2.16
C LEU A 204 -28.80 1.76 -2.01
N PHE A 205 -29.50 2.07 -3.12
CA PHE A 205 -30.89 2.53 -3.13
C PHE A 205 -31.83 1.68 -3.99
N GLY A 206 -31.30 0.72 -4.76
CA GLY A 206 -32.08 -0.03 -5.76
C GLY A 206 -32.30 0.71 -7.08
N ASP A 207 -31.77 1.93 -7.22
CA ASP A 207 -31.99 2.80 -8.38
C ASP A 207 -30.68 3.49 -8.79
N ALA A 208 -30.28 3.32 -10.06
CA ALA A 208 -29.10 3.98 -10.63
C ALA A 208 -29.28 5.51 -10.77
N ALA A 209 -30.52 6.01 -10.93
CA ALA A 209 -30.79 7.45 -10.99
C ALA A 209 -30.54 8.15 -9.64
N ALA A 210 -30.44 7.40 -8.53
CA ALA A 210 -30.03 7.91 -7.23
C ALA A 210 -28.51 8.21 -7.11
N ALA A 211 -27.77 8.29 -8.22
CA ALA A 211 -26.37 8.73 -8.28
C ALA A 211 -26.10 10.09 -7.60
N GLY A 212 -27.14 10.91 -7.40
CA GLY A 212 -27.09 12.16 -6.64
C GLY A 212 -27.31 12.04 -5.11
N ALA A 213 -27.69 10.88 -4.57
CA ALA A 213 -28.16 10.71 -3.18
C ALA A 213 -27.05 10.46 -2.12
N PHE A 214 -25.79 10.37 -2.56
CA PHE A 214 -24.63 10.17 -1.70
C PHE A 214 -23.45 11.06 -2.13
N ASP A 215 -22.55 11.34 -1.19
CA ASP A 215 -21.30 12.05 -1.43
C ASP A 215 -20.10 11.13 -1.16
N ILE A 216 -19.00 11.31 -1.89
CA ILE A 216 -17.75 10.59 -1.64
C ILE A 216 -16.97 11.35 -0.56
N GLU A 217 -16.49 10.64 0.46
CA GLU A 217 -15.72 11.19 1.56
C GLU A 217 -14.23 10.85 1.37
N PRO A 218 -13.32 11.84 1.31
CA PRO A 218 -11.89 11.59 1.28
C PRO A 218 -11.40 11.13 2.66
N ARG A 219 -11.50 9.82 2.91
CA ARG A 219 -11.08 9.11 4.13
C ARG A 219 -10.16 7.96 3.72
N ALA A 220 -9.06 7.74 4.44
CA ALA A 220 -8.21 6.58 4.20
C ALA A 220 -8.96 5.29 4.57
N PRO A 221 -8.90 4.21 3.77
CA PRO A 221 -9.53 2.95 4.11
C PRO A 221 -8.94 2.41 5.43
N PRO A 222 -9.77 1.91 6.36
CA PRO A 222 -9.28 1.32 7.59
C PRO A 222 -8.39 0.11 7.26
N SER A 223 -7.43 -0.20 8.14
CA SER A 223 -6.54 -1.37 7.99
C SER A 223 -7.26 -2.73 7.95
N SER A 224 -8.56 -2.75 8.23
CA SER A 224 -9.45 -3.91 8.14
C SER A 224 -10.36 -3.93 6.90
N ALA A 225 -10.22 -2.98 5.96
CA ALA A 225 -10.93 -2.98 4.69
C ALA A 225 -10.51 -4.19 3.83
N ALA A 226 -11.48 -4.87 3.23
CA ALA A 226 -11.21 -5.99 2.31
C ALA A 226 -10.61 -5.47 0.99
N GLU A 227 -9.82 -6.31 0.30
CA GLU A 227 -9.28 -5.97 -1.02
C GLU A 227 -10.41 -5.53 -1.96
N GLY A 228 -10.24 -4.34 -2.57
CA GLY A 228 -11.22 -3.70 -3.46
C GLY A 228 -12.04 -2.57 -2.84
N LEU A 229 -12.30 -2.57 -1.52
CA LEU A 229 -13.06 -1.52 -0.83
C LEU A 229 -12.18 -0.30 -0.54
N GLN A 230 -12.15 0.66 -1.48
CA GLN A 230 -11.24 1.82 -1.42
C GLN A 230 -11.93 3.18 -1.33
N VAL A 231 -13.25 3.25 -1.57
CA VAL A 231 -14.00 4.51 -1.59
C VAL A 231 -14.98 4.55 -0.41
N CYS A 232 -14.94 5.64 0.36
CA CYS A 232 -15.90 5.93 1.42
C CYS A 232 -17.03 6.81 0.86
N VAL A 233 -18.28 6.50 1.20
CA VAL A 233 -19.46 7.28 0.83
C VAL A 233 -20.32 7.63 2.05
N ARG A 234 -20.85 8.85 2.06
CA ARG A 234 -21.86 9.32 3.01
C ARG A 234 -23.21 9.42 2.30
N VAL A 235 -24.21 8.74 2.81
CA VAL A 235 -25.58 8.81 2.29
C VAL A 235 -26.29 10.05 2.83
N ARG A 236 -26.88 10.89 1.96
CA ARG A 236 -27.57 12.12 2.39
C ARG A 236 -28.87 11.85 3.15
N HIS A 237 -29.58 10.81 2.75
CA HIS A 237 -30.80 10.36 3.42
C HIS A 237 -30.69 8.88 3.79
N PRO A 238 -30.02 8.52 4.91
CA PRO A 238 -29.80 7.13 5.30
C PRO A 238 -31.06 6.23 5.36
N PRO A 239 -32.27 6.74 5.68
CA PRO A 239 -33.50 5.94 5.59
C PRO A 239 -33.91 5.48 4.18
N ALA A 240 -33.32 6.03 3.11
CA ALA A 240 -33.56 5.60 1.73
C ALA A 240 -32.67 4.42 1.30
N LEU A 241 -31.73 3.98 2.14
CA LEU A 241 -30.93 2.78 1.89
C LEU A 241 -31.82 1.54 1.77
N VAL A 242 -31.43 0.61 0.90
CA VAL A 242 -32.04 -0.73 0.84
C VAL A 242 -31.99 -1.42 2.21
N PRO A 243 -33.03 -2.19 2.60
CA PRO A 243 -33.16 -2.76 3.94
C PRO A 243 -31.92 -3.56 4.41
N GLU A 244 -31.27 -4.25 3.47
CA GLU A 244 -30.08 -5.09 3.67
C GLU A 244 -28.86 -4.29 4.15
N LEU A 245 -28.78 -3.00 3.81
CA LEU A 245 -27.71 -2.09 4.27
C LEU A 245 -28.14 -1.25 5.48
N LEU A 246 -29.42 -0.89 5.55
CA LEU A 246 -29.99 -0.13 6.67
C LEU A 246 -29.93 -0.91 8.00
N ALA A 247 -30.14 -2.23 7.98
CA ALA A 247 -30.11 -3.06 9.19
C ALA A 247 -28.69 -3.25 9.80
N PRO A 248 -27.62 -3.54 9.03
CA PRO A 248 -26.23 -3.46 9.51
C PRO A 248 -25.87 -2.08 10.07
N MET A 249 -26.28 -0.99 9.40
CA MET A 249 -26.00 0.38 9.86
C MET A 249 -26.62 0.65 11.24
N ARG A 250 -27.88 0.26 11.45
CA ARG A 250 -28.55 0.39 12.76
C ARG A 250 -27.84 -0.41 13.85
N ARG A 251 -27.48 -1.68 13.60
CA ARG A 251 -26.74 -2.50 14.58
C ARG A 251 -25.40 -1.87 14.98
N ALA A 252 -24.67 -1.28 14.03
CA ALA A 252 -23.42 -0.57 14.32
C ALA A 252 -23.64 0.74 15.11
N LEU A 253 -24.76 1.45 14.88
CA LEU A 253 -25.16 2.61 15.67
C LEU A 253 -25.52 2.24 17.12
N ASP A 254 -26.25 1.15 17.34
CA ASP A 254 -26.58 0.67 18.68
C ASP A 254 -25.32 0.30 19.48
N ALA A 255 -24.41 -0.49 18.89
CA ALA A 255 -23.13 -0.82 19.54
C ALA A 255 -22.27 0.42 19.85
N ARG A 256 -22.20 1.40 18.93
CA ARG A 256 -21.45 2.65 19.15
C ARG A 256 -22.07 3.51 20.25
N LEU A 257 -23.40 3.46 20.43
CA LEU A 257 -24.10 4.19 21.48
C LEU A 257 -23.72 3.67 22.88
N GLU A 258 -23.63 2.35 23.04
CA GLU A 258 -23.18 1.71 24.29
C GLU A 258 -21.73 2.06 24.63
N GLU A 259 -20.84 2.09 23.63
CA GLU A 259 -19.43 2.48 23.82
C GLU A 259 -19.28 3.96 24.23
N ASP A 260 -19.89 4.88 23.48
CA ASP A 260 -19.74 6.34 23.69
C ASP A 260 -20.32 6.83 25.03
N VAL A 261 -21.23 6.07 25.65
CA VAL A 261 -21.83 6.36 26.96
C VAL A 261 -20.87 6.09 28.13
N ASN A 262 -20.00 5.08 28.00
CA ASN A 262 -19.16 4.60 29.12
C ASN A 262 -17.83 5.34 29.29
N GLY A 263 -17.49 6.29 28.41
CA GLY A 263 -16.19 7.00 28.42
C GLY A 263 -16.16 8.30 29.24
N PRO A 264 -15.17 8.53 30.13
CA PRO A 264 -15.09 9.74 30.96
C PRO A 264 -14.73 11.02 30.18
N GLY A 265 -15.13 12.19 30.71
CA GLY A 265 -14.59 13.52 30.33
C GLY A 265 -15.58 14.54 29.77
N ALA A 266 -15.62 15.74 30.34
CA ALA A 266 -16.53 16.83 29.97
C ALA A 266 -16.34 17.37 28.54
N ALA A 267 -15.10 17.54 28.08
CA ALA A 267 -14.83 18.01 26.71
C ALA A 267 -15.24 16.96 25.66
N ALA A 268 -14.99 15.67 25.95
CA ALA A 268 -15.41 14.55 25.11
C ALA A 268 -16.95 14.45 25.02
N LEU A 269 -17.69 14.77 26.09
CA LEU A 269 -19.15 14.80 26.07
C LEU A 269 -19.73 15.83 25.08
N VAL A 270 -19.08 16.98 24.89
CA VAL A 270 -19.52 18.00 23.91
C VAL A 270 -19.30 17.52 22.49
N GLU A 271 -18.12 16.96 22.18
CA GLU A 271 -17.85 16.39 20.85
C GLU A 271 -18.78 15.21 20.55
N ARG A 272 -18.86 14.22 21.44
CA ARG A 272 -19.78 13.08 21.30
C ARG A 272 -21.22 13.56 21.16
N GLY A 273 -21.63 14.58 21.91
CA GLY A 273 -22.95 15.20 21.77
C GLY A 273 -23.20 15.82 20.40
N LEU A 274 -22.23 16.52 19.81
CA LEU A 274 -22.33 17.05 18.45
C LEU A 274 -22.30 15.95 17.37
N ARG A 275 -21.53 14.87 17.60
CA ARG A 275 -21.50 13.66 16.76
C ARG A 275 -22.87 12.96 16.74
N TRP A 276 -23.45 12.71 17.91
CA TRP A 276 -24.80 12.15 18.02
C TRP A 276 -25.87 13.11 17.49
N ALA A 277 -25.68 14.43 17.60
CA ALA A 277 -26.57 15.42 16.98
C ALA A 277 -26.59 15.31 15.44
N GLN A 278 -25.48 14.95 14.79
CA GLN A 278 -25.47 14.68 13.35
C GLN A 278 -26.35 13.47 12.97
N ARG A 279 -26.54 12.50 13.88
CA ARG A 279 -27.34 11.29 13.69
C ARG A 279 -28.84 11.48 14.02
N SER A 280 -29.29 12.71 14.28
CA SER A 280 -30.68 13.01 14.70
C SER A 280 -31.77 12.71 13.67
N ASN A 281 -31.40 12.50 12.39
CA ASN A 281 -32.29 12.08 11.31
C ASN A 281 -32.36 10.56 11.14
N ILE A 282 -31.48 9.80 11.80
CA ILE A 282 -31.51 8.33 11.76
C ILE A 282 -32.41 7.86 12.90
N LEU A 283 -33.41 7.06 12.54
CA LEU A 283 -34.36 6.46 13.47
C LEU A 283 -34.01 5.00 13.74
N ASP A 284 -34.11 4.59 14.99
CA ASP A 284 -33.99 3.20 15.41
C ASP A 284 -35.23 2.36 15.04
N GLY A 285 -35.28 1.10 15.52
CA GLY A 285 -36.40 0.20 15.28
C GLY A 285 -37.73 0.62 15.93
N ALA A 286 -37.71 1.55 16.90
CA ALA A 286 -38.88 2.10 17.56
C ALA A 286 -39.31 3.48 17.00
N GLY A 287 -38.60 4.00 15.99
CA GLY A 287 -38.85 5.33 15.42
C GLY A 287 -38.29 6.49 16.26
N GLN A 288 -37.50 6.23 17.31
CA GLN A 288 -36.84 7.26 18.10
C GLN A 288 -35.52 7.67 17.42
N SER A 289 -35.15 8.96 17.51
CA SER A 289 -33.85 9.40 16.98
C SER A 289 -32.70 8.90 17.86
N TYR A 290 -31.60 8.46 17.24
CA TYR A 290 -30.40 8.07 17.98
C TYR A 290 -29.83 9.22 18.83
N PHE A 291 -30.04 10.48 18.41
CA PHE A 291 -29.68 11.63 19.24
C PHE A 291 -30.50 11.67 20.53
N ASP A 292 -31.83 11.58 20.45
CA ASP A 292 -32.70 11.59 21.64
C ASP A 292 -32.40 10.39 22.57
N ARG A 293 -32.00 9.23 22.04
CA ARG A 293 -31.51 8.10 22.86
C ARG A 293 -30.20 8.44 23.58
N TYR A 294 -29.21 9.01 22.90
CA TYR A 294 -27.98 9.48 23.55
C TYR A 294 -28.26 10.53 24.64
N LEU A 295 -29.15 11.50 24.39
CA LEU A 295 -29.56 12.49 25.40
C LEU A 295 -30.24 11.82 26.62
N GLN A 296 -31.05 10.78 26.40
CA GLN A 296 -31.73 10.04 27.47
C GLN A 296 -30.75 9.22 28.32
N VAL A 297 -29.80 8.52 27.70
CA VAL A 297 -28.80 7.72 28.44
C VAL A 297 -27.81 8.62 29.20
N LEU A 298 -27.52 9.82 28.71
CA LEU A 298 -26.78 10.85 29.45
C LEU A 298 -27.56 11.48 30.62
N GLY A 299 -28.84 11.16 30.81
CA GLY A 299 -29.70 11.75 31.84
C GLY A 299 -29.08 11.83 33.26
N PRO A 300 -28.40 10.79 33.78
CA PRO A 300 -27.78 10.84 35.11
C PRO A 300 -26.61 11.83 35.27
N TRP A 301 -26.09 12.38 34.17
CA TRP A 301 -24.90 13.24 34.14
C TRP A 301 -25.23 14.70 33.79
N ARG A 302 -26.50 15.10 33.93
CA ARG A 302 -27.00 16.43 33.58
C ARG A 302 -27.86 17.02 34.68
N ASP A 303 -27.51 18.23 35.12
CA ASP A 303 -28.51 19.19 35.59
C ASP A 303 -29.32 19.69 34.37
N GLU A 304 -30.61 20.00 34.55
CA GLU A 304 -31.55 20.27 33.45
C GLU A 304 -31.09 21.37 32.45
N ASP A 305 -30.30 22.34 32.91
CA ASP A 305 -29.78 23.45 32.10
C ASP A 305 -28.34 23.27 31.57
N GLY A 306 -27.67 22.15 31.91
CA GLY A 306 -26.29 21.85 31.50
C GLY A 306 -25.22 22.81 32.06
N SER A 307 -25.53 23.49 33.17
CA SER A 307 -24.71 24.51 33.84
C SER A 307 -23.32 24.00 34.27
N SER A 308 -23.22 22.73 34.68
CA SER A 308 -21.97 22.07 35.11
C SER A 308 -20.90 21.94 34.02
N LEU A 309 -21.25 22.16 32.74
CA LEU A 309 -20.32 22.14 31.60
C LEU A 309 -19.82 23.54 31.18
N GLY A 310 -20.27 24.62 31.84
CA GLY A 310 -19.83 26.00 31.58
C GLY A 310 -20.07 26.49 30.14
N ASP A 311 -19.23 27.40 29.65
CA ASP A 311 -19.34 27.94 28.28
C ASP A 311 -19.13 26.88 27.20
N ALA A 312 -18.37 25.81 27.51
CA ALA A 312 -18.21 24.66 26.62
C ALA A 312 -19.53 23.92 26.34
N ALA A 313 -20.57 24.13 27.14
CA ALA A 313 -21.92 23.58 26.93
C ALA A 313 -22.68 24.24 25.78
N GLU A 314 -22.32 25.46 25.34
CA GLU A 314 -23.08 26.23 24.35
C GLU A 314 -23.35 25.47 23.03
N PRO A 315 -22.35 24.81 22.40
CA PRO A 315 -22.57 24.04 21.17
C PRO A 315 -23.57 22.89 21.36
N LEU A 316 -23.51 22.22 22.53
CA LEU A 316 -24.42 21.12 22.85
C LEU A 316 -25.84 21.63 23.12
N ARG A 317 -26.00 22.73 23.87
CA ARG A 317 -27.30 23.37 24.11
C ARG A 317 -27.95 23.82 22.79
N LYS A 318 -27.17 24.46 21.90
CA LYS A 318 -27.61 24.83 20.55
C LYS A 318 -28.02 23.61 19.72
N ALA A 319 -27.24 22.52 19.76
CA ALA A 319 -27.57 21.28 19.06
C ALA A 319 -28.84 20.61 19.59
N VAL A 320 -29.05 20.55 20.91
CA VAL A 320 -30.30 20.04 21.50
C VAL A 320 -31.48 20.92 21.08
N ALA A 321 -31.37 22.25 21.19
CA ALA A 321 -32.42 23.19 20.79
C ALA A 321 -32.79 23.14 19.29
N LEU A 322 -31.83 22.78 18.42
CA LEU A 322 -32.05 22.66 16.97
C LEU A 322 -32.47 21.26 16.52
N ARG A 323 -32.14 20.19 17.25
CA ARG A 323 -32.20 18.81 16.74
C ARG A 323 -32.94 17.79 17.60
N SER A 324 -33.17 18.04 18.88
CA SER A 324 -33.95 17.13 19.72
C SER A 324 -35.44 17.37 19.50
N LYS A 325 -36.22 16.29 19.33
CA LYS A 325 -37.69 16.36 19.33
C LYS A 325 -38.27 16.23 20.73
N ARG A 326 -37.52 15.62 21.66
CA ARG A 326 -38.00 15.24 23.00
C ARG A 326 -37.54 16.19 24.11
N PHE A 327 -36.31 16.71 24.01
CA PHE A 327 -35.70 17.57 25.02
C PHE A 327 -35.72 19.03 24.56
N LYS A 328 -36.24 19.92 25.42
CA LYS A 328 -36.21 21.37 25.20
C LYS A 328 -35.16 21.99 26.10
N THR A 329 -34.50 23.05 25.64
CA THR A 329 -33.53 23.82 26.45
C THR A 329 -33.99 25.28 26.57
N ARG A 330 -33.51 25.99 27.58
CA ARG A 330 -33.70 27.45 27.72
C ARG A 330 -32.80 28.26 26.76
N TYR A 331 -31.88 27.64 26.02
CA TYR A 331 -31.01 28.33 25.07
C TYR A 331 -31.82 28.80 23.85
N ILE A 332 -31.88 30.12 23.69
CA ILE A 332 -32.48 30.77 22.52
C ILE A 332 -31.41 30.84 21.44
N VAL A 333 -31.71 30.29 20.25
CA VAL A 333 -30.82 30.37 19.08
C VAL A 333 -30.84 31.79 18.51
N THR A 334 -29.92 32.63 18.97
CA THR A 334 -29.87 34.08 18.68
C THR A 334 -29.49 34.41 17.24
N ASP A 335 -28.87 33.48 16.51
CA ASP A 335 -28.59 33.60 15.08
C ASP A 335 -29.72 33.06 14.18
N GLY A 336 -30.89 32.77 14.75
CA GLY A 336 -32.05 32.25 14.00
C GLY A 336 -32.99 33.32 13.44
N SER A 337 -32.88 33.64 12.14
CA SER A 337 -34.00 33.69 11.16
C SER A 337 -33.83 34.78 10.07
N PRO A 338 -34.04 34.48 8.77
CA PRO A 338 -33.84 33.22 8.07
C PRO A 338 -32.45 33.14 7.39
N VAL A 339 -31.74 34.27 7.29
CA VAL A 339 -30.40 34.43 6.73
C VAL A 339 -29.40 34.68 7.86
N LEU A 340 -28.34 33.87 7.93
CA LEU A 340 -27.24 34.06 8.88
C LEU A 340 -26.39 35.28 8.53
N ALA A 341 -26.01 36.06 9.54
CA ALA A 341 -25.12 37.20 9.38
C ALA A 341 -23.66 36.74 9.13
N PRO A 342 -22.80 37.61 8.56
CA PRO A 342 -21.35 37.42 8.61
C PRO A 342 -20.86 37.22 10.06
N GLY A 343 -20.02 36.23 10.29
CA GLY A 343 -19.50 35.84 11.60
C GLY A 343 -20.32 34.77 12.36
N SER A 344 -21.54 34.44 11.93
CA SER A 344 -22.38 33.44 12.62
C SER A 344 -21.73 32.06 12.64
N VAL A 345 -21.68 31.43 13.83
CA VAL A 345 -21.05 30.11 14.02
C VAL A 345 -22.03 28.99 13.67
N VAL A 346 -21.71 28.24 12.62
CA VAL A 346 -22.57 27.20 12.02
C VAL A 346 -22.14 25.78 12.34
N GLY A 347 -20.91 25.61 12.83
CA GLY A 347 -20.37 24.32 13.25
C GLY A 347 -18.98 24.47 13.88
N ARG A 348 -18.35 23.32 14.12
CA ARG A 348 -16.96 23.22 14.58
C ARG A 348 -16.24 22.11 13.84
N PHE A 349 -14.97 22.29 13.57
CA PHE A 349 -14.08 21.23 13.13
C PHE A 349 -13.25 20.75 14.31
N TYR A 350 -13.17 19.44 14.54
CA TYR A 350 -12.38 18.79 15.57
C TYR A 350 -11.21 18.03 14.94
N PHE A 351 -10.02 18.22 15.51
CA PHE A 351 -8.79 17.52 15.13
C PHE A 351 -8.63 16.22 15.94
N PRO A 352 -7.80 15.27 15.48
CA PRO A 352 -7.55 14.01 16.20
C PRO A 352 -6.96 14.19 17.62
N ASP A 353 -6.32 15.32 17.89
CA ASP A 353 -5.81 15.70 19.21
C ASP A 353 -6.89 16.21 20.19
N GLY A 354 -8.16 16.25 19.75
CA GLY A 354 -9.31 16.74 20.53
C GLY A 354 -9.47 18.26 20.52
N SER A 355 -8.56 19.01 19.89
CA SER A 355 -8.72 20.46 19.71
C SER A 355 -9.80 20.77 18.66
N SER A 356 -10.42 21.96 18.72
CA SER A 356 -11.44 22.34 17.72
C SER A 356 -11.46 23.83 17.38
N VAL A 357 -11.83 24.13 16.14
CA VAL A 357 -12.03 25.49 15.62
C VAL A 357 -13.48 25.71 15.19
N GLN A 358 -13.96 26.95 15.31
CA GLN A 358 -15.30 27.33 14.86
C GLN A 358 -15.35 27.50 13.35
N VAL A 359 -16.45 27.08 12.72
CA VAL A 359 -16.79 27.40 11.33
C VAL A 359 -17.77 28.56 11.32
N ARG A 360 -17.45 29.63 10.59
CA ARG A 360 -18.25 30.86 10.53
C ARG A 360 -18.66 31.18 9.10
N THR A 361 -19.86 31.71 8.92
CA THR A 361 -20.31 32.30 7.65
C THR A 361 -19.61 33.62 7.38
N GLN A 362 -19.25 33.92 6.13
CA GLN A 362 -18.69 35.20 5.72
C GLN A 362 -19.65 35.99 4.82
N LEU A 363 -20.19 35.35 3.77
CA LEU A 363 -21.04 35.99 2.78
C LEU A 363 -22.11 35.00 2.29
N LEU A 364 -23.35 35.44 2.15
CA LEU A 364 -24.41 34.71 1.44
C LEU A 364 -24.09 34.73 -0.06
N LEU A 365 -23.90 33.54 -0.65
CA LEU A 365 -23.62 33.34 -2.08
C LEU A 365 -24.90 33.11 -2.88
N THR A 366 -25.87 32.38 -2.32
CA THR A 366 -27.13 32.07 -3.00
C THR A 366 -28.23 31.69 -2.02
N GLU A 367 -29.48 31.81 -2.45
CA GLU A 367 -30.67 31.31 -1.77
C GLU A 367 -31.59 30.68 -2.82
N GLU A 368 -31.87 29.38 -2.68
CA GLU A 368 -32.60 28.59 -3.69
C GLU A 368 -33.70 27.75 -3.04
N ALA A 369 -34.66 27.31 -3.85
CA ALA A 369 -35.80 26.50 -3.40
C ALA A 369 -35.45 25.01 -3.14
N SER A 370 -34.31 24.52 -3.64
CA SER A 370 -33.86 23.14 -3.46
C SER A 370 -32.36 23.06 -3.16
N LEU A 371 -31.93 21.95 -2.54
CA LEU A 371 -30.52 21.70 -2.21
C LEU A 371 -29.67 21.63 -3.48
N GLU A 372 -30.18 20.99 -4.53
CA GLU A 372 -29.46 20.73 -5.77
C GLU A 372 -29.17 22.03 -6.52
N ARG A 373 -30.14 22.97 -6.52
CA ARG A 373 -29.97 24.31 -7.11
C ARG A 373 -29.01 25.16 -6.29
N ALA A 374 -29.15 25.15 -4.96
CA ALA A 374 -28.21 25.83 -4.07
C ALA A 374 -26.79 25.29 -4.26
N GLU A 375 -26.64 23.97 -4.34
CA GLU A 375 -25.34 23.32 -4.51
C GLU A 375 -24.71 23.62 -5.85
N LEU A 376 -25.46 23.55 -6.95
CA LEU A 376 -24.97 23.92 -8.27
C LEU A 376 -24.41 25.36 -8.28
N ARG A 377 -25.17 26.33 -7.75
CA ARG A 377 -24.74 27.74 -7.70
C ARG A 377 -23.60 27.98 -6.71
N VAL A 378 -23.57 27.28 -5.57
CA VAL A 378 -22.48 27.39 -4.60
C VAL A 378 -21.18 26.77 -5.11
N ARG A 379 -21.21 25.62 -5.80
CA ARG A 379 -20.02 24.97 -6.39
C ARG A 379 -19.38 25.81 -7.50
N ASN A 380 -20.20 26.51 -8.28
CA ASN A 380 -19.73 27.35 -9.38
C ASN A 380 -19.47 28.82 -8.98
N ALA A 381 -19.47 29.16 -7.68
CA ALA A 381 -19.22 30.52 -7.20
C ALA A 381 -17.73 30.91 -7.24
N PRO A 382 -17.36 32.15 -7.64
CA PRO A 382 -15.98 32.58 -7.95
C PRO A 382 -15.01 32.74 -6.75
N ARG A 383 -15.25 32.10 -5.60
CA ARG A 383 -14.41 32.21 -4.39
C ARG A 383 -13.85 30.87 -3.96
N SER A 384 -12.53 30.69 -3.97
CA SER A 384 -11.83 29.47 -3.52
C SER A 384 -11.83 29.24 -2.00
N THR A 385 -12.65 29.96 -1.23
CA THR A 385 -12.87 29.67 0.20
C THR A 385 -13.82 28.48 0.39
N PRO A 386 -13.77 27.80 1.55
CA PRO A 386 -14.75 26.78 1.93
C PRO A 386 -16.17 27.32 1.84
N ARG A 387 -17.14 26.47 1.49
CA ARG A 387 -18.53 26.89 1.30
C ARG A 387 -19.48 25.95 2.06
N VAL A 388 -20.51 26.50 2.70
CA VAL A 388 -21.50 25.71 3.44
C VAL A 388 -22.89 25.99 2.90
N ILE A 389 -23.72 24.95 2.79
CA ILE A 389 -25.13 25.08 2.42
C ILE A 389 -25.97 24.70 3.62
N ILE A 390 -26.89 25.56 4.01
CA ILE A 390 -27.66 25.44 5.25
C ILE A 390 -29.15 25.50 4.88
N PRO A 391 -29.97 24.50 5.27
CA PRO A 391 -31.41 24.58 5.10
C PRO A 391 -32.01 25.55 6.12
N GLY A 392 -32.83 26.47 5.62
CA GLY A 392 -33.65 27.37 6.43
C GLY A 392 -34.96 26.71 6.89
N LYS A 393 -35.53 27.23 7.98
CA LYS A 393 -36.84 26.79 8.49
C LYS A 393 -38.01 27.14 7.55
N ASP A 394 -37.77 28.03 6.59
CA ASP A 394 -38.67 28.45 5.52
C ASP A 394 -38.59 27.54 4.27
N GLY A 395 -37.88 26.42 4.34
CA GLY A 395 -37.74 25.46 3.24
C GLY A 395 -36.73 25.85 2.16
N ARG A 396 -36.10 27.02 2.27
CA ARG A 396 -35.07 27.49 1.34
C ARG A 396 -33.67 27.03 1.74
N TRP A 397 -32.81 26.81 0.76
CA TRP A 397 -31.43 26.40 0.94
C TRP A 397 -30.50 27.58 0.70
N ARG A 398 -29.67 27.92 1.70
CA ARG A 398 -28.81 29.09 1.68
C ARG A 398 -27.35 28.69 1.63
N GLY A 399 -26.67 29.11 0.57
CA GLY A 399 -25.26 28.88 0.36
C GLY A 399 -24.44 30.05 0.88
N TYR A 400 -23.40 29.77 1.66
CA TYR A 400 -22.49 30.77 2.22
C TYR A 400 -21.03 30.43 1.89
N SER A 401 -20.20 31.45 1.67
CA SER A 401 -18.76 31.27 1.88
C SER A 401 -18.50 31.21 3.39
N ALA A 402 -17.57 30.35 3.79
CA ALA A 402 -17.26 30.06 5.17
C ALA A 402 -15.77 30.18 5.45
N GLU A 403 -15.44 30.51 6.70
CA GLU A 403 -14.09 30.47 7.24
C GLU A 403 -14.02 29.52 8.42
N PHE A 404 -12.85 28.95 8.64
CA PHE A 404 -12.49 28.30 9.88
C PHE A 404 -11.70 29.31 10.71
N ASN A 405 -12.14 29.60 11.93
CA ASN A 405 -11.49 30.58 12.79
C ASN A 405 -10.21 29.96 13.41
N THR A 406 -9.16 29.89 12.58
CA THR A 406 -7.84 29.34 12.91
C THR A 406 -6.88 30.45 13.33
N THR A 407 -6.17 30.28 14.43
CA THR A 407 -5.04 31.15 14.77
C THR A 407 -3.89 30.97 13.76
N PRO A 408 -3.07 32.01 13.47
CA PRO A 408 -1.93 31.88 12.58
C PRO A 408 -1.01 30.72 12.99
N GLY A 409 -0.76 29.79 12.06
CA GLY A 409 0.02 28.57 12.32
C GLY A 409 -0.73 27.44 13.03
N ALA A 410 -2.06 27.52 13.18
CA ALA A 410 -2.92 26.35 13.41
C ALA A 410 -2.93 25.42 12.19
N PRO A 411 -3.23 24.11 12.35
CA PRO A 411 -3.41 23.24 11.20
C PRO A 411 -4.67 23.69 10.46
N GLN A 412 -4.62 23.70 9.13
CA GLN A 412 -5.74 24.12 8.30
C GLN A 412 -6.76 22.97 8.30
N PRO A 413 -8.00 23.17 8.79
CA PRO A 413 -8.94 22.07 9.06
C PRO A 413 -9.15 21.11 7.90
N LEU A 414 -9.28 21.63 6.67
CA LEU A 414 -9.61 20.82 5.51
C LEU A 414 -8.44 19.99 4.98
N ASP A 415 -7.22 20.27 5.45
CA ASP A 415 -5.99 19.54 5.12
C ASP A 415 -5.78 18.32 6.06
N ASP A 416 -6.56 18.20 7.15
CA ASP A 416 -6.49 17.08 8.08
C ASP A 416 -7.49 15.97 7.66
N PRO A 417 -7.02 14.81 7.18
CA PRO A 417 -7.90 13.73 6.70
C PRO A 417 -8.57 12.94 7.82
N GLU A 418 -8.13 13.09 9.06
CA GLU A 418 -8.69 12.41 10.24
C GLU A 418 -9.65 13.31 11.02
N GLY A 419 -9.55 14.63 10.86
CA GLY A 419 -10.42 15.62 11.50
C GLY A 419 -11.86 15.64 10.96
N ASN A 420 -12.80 16.10 11.80
CA ASN A 420 -14.25 15.97 11.55
C ASN A 420 -15.01 17.28 11.78
N ALA A 421 -15.87 17.66 10.83
CA ALA A 421 -16.76 18.81 10.96
C ALA A 421 -18.14 18.40 11.52
N TYR A 422 -18.51 18.98 12.66
CA TYR A 422 -19.84 18.86 13.27
C TYR A 422 -20.65 20.15 13.09
N TRP A 423 -21.87 20.00 12.54
CA TRP A 423 -22.74 21.12 12.15
C TRP A 423 -23.86 21.32 13.15
N TYR A 424 -24.14 22.56 13.53
CA TYR A 424 -25.27 22.85 14.42
C TYR A 424 -26.61 22.67 13.69
N TYR A 425 -26.68 23.16 12.45
CA TYR A 425 -27.86 23.07 11.60
C TYR A 425 -27.96 21.66 10.96
N PRO A 426 -29.11 20.97 11.06
CA PRO A 426 -29.40 19.74 10.31
C PRO A 426 -29.20 19.92 8.81
N GLY A 427 -28.78 18.86 8.10
CA GLY A 427 -28.66 18.89 6.64
C GLY A 427 -27.57 19.81 6.07
N THR A 428 -26.72 20.43 6.90
CA THR A 428 -25.63 21.27 6.38
C THR A 428 -24.64 20.47 5.54
N LEU A 429 -24.44 20.93 4.31
CA LEU A 429 -23.41 20.46 3.38
C LEU A 429 -22.17 21.35 3.51
N LEU A 430 -20.98 20.76 3.43
CA LEU A 430 -19.71 21.47 3.23
C LEU A 430 -19.16 21.11 1.85
N ILE A 431 -18.72 22.13 1.13
CA ILE A 431 -17.95 22.03 -0.12
C ILE A 431 -16.56 22.58 0.22
N ARG A 432 -15.54 21.73 0.19
CA ARG A 432 -14.15 22.14 0.42
C ARG A 432 -13.63 22.89 -0.82
N PRO A 433 -12.63 23.75 -0.69
CA PRO A 433 -11.85 24.24 -1.84
C PRO A 433 -11.33 23.04 -2.64
N GLY A 434 -11.58 23.00 -3.95
CA GLY A 434 -11.15 21.91 -4.81
C GLY A 434 -12.04 20.64 -4.82
N ASP A 435 -13.14 20.60 -4.04
CA ASP A 435 -14.13 19.51 -4.15
C ASP A 435 -14.94 19.67 -5.45
N TRP A 436 -14.41 19.16 -6.57
CA TRP A 436 -15.10 19.11 -7.86
C TRP A 436 -15.96 17.86 -7.97
N ARG A 437 -17.17 17.99 -8.52
CA ARG A 437 -18.03 16.83 -8.83
C ARG A 437 -17.65 16.22 -10.18
N PRO A 438 -17.55 14.89 -10.30
CA PRO A 438 -17.64 14.23 -11.60
C PRO A 438 -18.91 14.68 -12.33
N GLY A 439 -18.80 15.02 -13.62
CA GLY A 439 -19.91 15.59 -14.38
C GLY A 439 -21.10 14.64 -14.47
N LEU A 440 -22.27 15.10 -14.02
CA LEU A 440 -23.52 14.35 -14.14
C LEU A 440 -24.19 14.66 -15.48
N SER A 441 -24.24 13.67 -16.37
CA SER A 441 -25.01 13.69 -17.63
C SER A 441 -26.52 13.68 -17.33
N GLY A 442 -27.09 14.84 -17.02
CA GLY A 442 -28.49 14.99 -16.64
C GLY A 442 -29.24 16.05 -17.44
N THR A 443 -30.19 15.59 -18.26
CA THR A 443 -31.18 16.39 -19.03
C THR A 443 -32.37 16.89 -18.19
N GLY A 444 -32.32 16.75 -16.86
CA GLY A 444 -33.38 17.17 -15.93
C GLY A 444 -33.39 18.68 -15.60
N GLU A 445 -34.14 19.06 -14.57
CA GLU A 445 -34.46 20.45 -14.18
C GLU A 445 -33.24 21.38 -13.95
N LEU A 446 -32.05 20.82 -13.75
CA LEU A 446 -30.79 21.56 -13.57
C LEU A 446 -30.10 21.95 -14.89
N ALA A 447 -30.57 21.48 -16.05
CA ALA A 447 -29.95 21.77 -17.35
C ALA A 447 -29.92 23.28 -17.67
N SER A 448 -31.05 23.98 -17.51
CA SER A 448 -31.11 25.43 -17.78
C SER A 448 -30.25 26.25 -16.80
N PRO A 449 -30.30 26.02 -15.47
CA PRO A 449 -29.37 26.65 -14.51
C PRO A 449 -27.87 26.41 -14.81
N ARG A 450 -27.48 25.21 -15.29
CA ARG A 450 -26.08 24.95 -15.68
C ARG A 450 -25.67 25.78 -16.89
N ARG A 451 -26.51 25.85 -17.93
CA ARG A 451 -26.21 26.64 -19.13
C ARG A 451 -26.24 28.15 -18.84
N GLU A 452 -27.12 28.61 -17.94
CA GLU A 452 -27.11 29.98 -17.39
C GLU A 452 -25.74 30.32 -16.78
N LEU A 453 -25.26 29.50 -15.82
CA LEU A 453 -23.96 29.68 -15.17
C LEU A 453 -22.80 29.68 -16.17
N LEU A 454 -22.80 28.73 -17.12
CA LEU A 454 -21.76 28.66 -18.16
C LEU A 454 -21.73 29.92 -19.03
N GLN A 455 -22.88 30.37 -19.51
CA GLN A 455 -22.97 31.56 -20.37
C GLN A 455 -22.59 32.84 -19.60
N THR A 456 -23.01 32.96 -18.33
CA THR A 456 -22.57 34.09 -17.48
C THR A 456 -21.05 34.09 -17.30
N ALA A 457 -20.42 32.94 -17.05
CA ALA A 457 -18.98 32.84 -16.87
C ALA A 457 -18.20 33.13 -18.18
N LEU A 458 -18.66 32.59 -19.31
CA LEU A 458 -18.06 32.85 -20.63
C LEU A 458 -18.20 34.33 -21.07
N ALA A 459 -19.32 34.98 -20.75
CA ALA A 459 -19.56 36.38 -21.11
C ALA A 459 -18.83 37.39 -20.21
N THR A 460 -18.47 36.99 -18.98
CA THR A 460 -17.81 37.88 -18.01
C THR A 460 -16.31 37.69 -17.91
N ALA A 461 -15.80 36.49 -18.19
CA ALA A 461 -14.37 36.22 -18.07
C ALA A 461 -13.56 36.85 -19.22
N THR A 462 -12.44 37.46 -18.87
CA THR A 462 -11.46 38.01 -19.82
C THR A 462 -10.08 37.47 -19.50
N PRO A 463 -9.07 37.61 -20.40
CA PRO A 463 -7.71 37.18 -20.09
C PRO A 463 -7.11 37.85 -18.84
N ARG A 464 -7.58 39.06 -18.48
CA ARG A 464 -7.17 39.76 -17.25
C ARG A 464 -7.97 39.34 -16.02
N GLU A 465 -9.21 38.89 -16.22
CA GLU A 465 -10.16 38.53 -15.17
C GLU A 465 -10.77 37.14 -15.46
N PRO A 466 -9.99 36.05 -15.34
CA PRO A 466 -10.44 34.69 -15.65
C PRO A 466 -11.27 34.04 -14.54
N GLN A 467 -11.39 34.67 -13.37
CA GLN A 467 -11.96 34.09 -12.14
C GLN A 467 -13.38 33.49 -12.31
N PRO A 468 -14.30 34.05 -13.14
CA PRO A 468 -15.60 33.41 -13.38
C PRO A 468 -15.51 32.00 -13.96
N LEU A 469 -14.49 31.71 -14.79
CA LEU A 469 -14.26 30.38 -15.34
C LEU A 469 -13.58 29.44 -14.32
N LEU A 470 -12.65 29.97 -13.51
CA LEU A 470 -11.85 29.15 -12.57
C LEU A 470 -12.71 28.37 -11.57
N ALA A 471 -13.90 28.87 -11.24
CA ALA A 471 -14.83 28.23 -10.32
C ALA A 471 -15.76 27.18 -10.95
N LEU A 472 -15.77 27.01 -12.27
CA LEU A 472 -16.73 26.11 -12.92
C LEU A 472 -16.44 24.63 -12.64
N ASP A 473 -17.44 23.89 -12.17
CA ASP A 473 -17.34 22.46 -11.86
C ASP A 473 -17.52 21.62 -13.14
N HIS A 474 -17.15 20.33 -13.13
CA HIS A 474 -17.18 19.51 -14.36
C HIS A 474 -18.58 19.39 -14.97
N ASP A 475 -19.65 19.46 -14.18
CA ASP A 475 -21.04 19.34 -14.66
C ASP A 475 -21.54 20.60 -15.41
N VAL A 476 -20.89 21.74 -15.21
CA VAL A 476 -21.08 22.95 -16.03
C VAL A 476 -20.09 22.95 -17.20
N LEU A 477 -18.83 22.58 -16.97
CA LEU A 477 -17.81 22.49 -18.02
C LEU A 477 -18.10 21.41 -19.07
N SER A 478 -18.90 20.39 -18.77
CA SER A 478 -19.32 19.38 -19.76
C SER A 478 -20.26 19.95 -20.82
N LEU A 479 -20.88 21.11 -20.57
CA LEU A 479 -21.75 21.81 -21.53
C LEU A 479 -20.99 22.73 -22.50
N LEU A 480 -19.66 22.80 -22.42
CA LEU A 480 -18.83 23.56 -23.35
C LEU A 480 -18.80 22.87 -24.72
N THR A 481 -19.12 23.62 -25.78
CA THR A 481 -18.86 23.16 -27.16
C THR A 481 -17.35 23.15 -27.47
N PRO A 482 -16.87 22.43 -28.50
CA PRO A 482 -15.46 22.43 -28.88
C PRO A 482 -14.84 23.82 -29.12
N ASP A 483 -15.63 24.81 -29.58
CA ASP A 483 -15.18 26.19 -29.75
C ASP A 483 -15.17 26.97 -28.42
N GLU A 484 -16.15 26.77 -27.55
CA GLU A 484 -16.14 27.33 -26.19
C GLU A 484 -14.96 26.77 -25.37
N ARG A 485 -14.60 25.49 -25.54
CA ARG A 485 -13.41 24.87 -24.92
C ARG A 485 -12.12 25.56 -25.38
N LEU A 486 -11.96 25.76 -26.69
CA LEU A 486 -10.81 26.50 -27.24
C LEU A 486 -10.77 27.95 -26.73
N ALA A 487 -11.92 28.61 -26.62
CA ALA A 487 -12.02 29.97 -26.07
C ALA A 487 -11.56 30.02 -24.60
N VAL A 488 -11.94 29.05 -23.76
CA VAL A 488 -11.45 28.96 -22.36
C VAL A 488 -9.93 28.79 -22.31
N PHE A 489 -9.36 27.91 -23.15
CA PHE A 489 -7.90 27.77 -23.27
C PHE A 489 -7.24 29.10 -23.66
N ASN A 490 -7.74 29.78 -24.69
CA ASN A 490 -7.20 31.05 -25.17
C ASN A 490 -7.32 32.18 -24.12
N THR A 491 -8.41 32.22 -23.35
CA THR A 491 -8.59 33.19 -22.26
C THR A 491 -7.54 33.02 -21.16
N LEU A 492 -7.24 31.79 -20.75
CA LEU A 492 -6.21 31.54 -19.74
C LEU A 492 -4.78 31.73 -20.27
N LEU A 493 -4.50 31.29 -21.50
CA LEU A 493 -3.17 31.35 -22.12
C LEU A 493 -2.80 32.76 -22.60
N GLY A 494 -3.78 33.57 -22.99
CA GLY A 494 -3.59 34.97 -23.40
C GLY A 494 -3.52 35.98 -22.24
N GLY A 495 -3.57 35.50 -20.99
CA GLY A 495 -3.61 36.31 -19.77
C GLY A 495 -2.46 36.04 -18.79
N PRO A 496 -2.30 36.85 -17.74
CA PRO A 496 -1.34 36.58 -16.67
C PRO A 496 -1.75 35.40 -15.76
N ALA A 497 -2.86 34.69 -16.04
CA ALA A 497 -3.39 33.63 -15.20
C ALA A 497 -2.34 32.54 -14.87
N LEU A 498 -1.52 32.15 -15.84
CA LEU A 498 -0.46 31.14 -15.67
C LEU A 498 0.86 31.70 -15.08
N THR A 499 0.93 33.01 -14.82
CA THR A 499 2.11 33.68 -14.24
C THR A 499 1.81 34.43 -12.94
N SER A 500 0.54 34.52 -12.52
CA SER A 500 0.11 35.11 -11.24
C SER A 500 -0.11 34.05 -10.14
N ASP A 501 -0.62 34.51 -9.01
CA ASP A 501 -1.19 33.71 -7.92
C ASP A 501 -2.31 32.73 -8.34
N LEU A 502 -2.96 32.94 -9.50
CA LEU A 502 -4.03 32.11 -10.06
C LEU A 502 -3.53 30.89 -10.85
N ARG A 503 -2.20 30.72 -11.00
CA ARG A 503 -1.56 29.70 -11.85
C ARG A 503 -2.04 28.26 -11.60
N GLU A 504 -2.25 27.91 -10.33
CA GLU A 504 -2.69 26.58 -9.90
C GLU A 504 -4.15 26.37 -10.31
N ASP A 505 -5.04 27.31 -9.94
CA ASP A 505 -6.47 27.29 -10.33
C ASP A 505 -6.66 27.27 -11.85
N ALA A 506 -5.83 28.00 -12.60
CA ALA A 506 -5.86 28.03 -14.07
C ALA A 506 -5.50 26.66 -14.68
N VAL A 507 -4.44 25.99 -14.21
CA VAL A 507 -4.09 24.64 -14.68
C VAL A 507 -5.14 23.62 -14.23
N HIS A 508 -5.70 23.75 -13.03
CA HIS A 508 -6.84 22.93 -12.59
C HIS A 508 -8.09 23.15 -13.45
N LEU A 509 -8.37 24.38 -13.92
CA LEU A 509 -9.44 24.61 -14.89
C LEU A 509 -9.16 23.92 -16.23
N LEU A 510 -7.98 24.10 -16.83
CA LEU A 510 -7.62 23.43 -18.09
C LEU A 510 -7.75 21.90 -17.96
N THR A 511 -7.33 21.35 -16.82
CA THR A 511 -7.43 19.91 -16.51
C THR A 511 -8.91 19.49 -16.47
N ARG A 512 -9.77 20.24 -15.76
CA ARG A 512 -11.21 19.97 -15.71
C ARG A 512 -11.91 20.09 -17.06
N VAL A 513 -11.50 21.04 -17.91
CA VAL A 513 -12.01 21.21 -19.28
C VAL A 513 -11.66 20.00 -20.16
N LEU A 514 -10.44 19.46 -20.08
CA LEU A 514 -10.09 18.24 -20.81
C LEU A 514 -10.89 17.04 -20.29
N LEU A 515 -10.94 16.84 -18.97
CA LEU A 515 -11.67 15.72 -18.36
C LEU A 515 -13.18 15.78 -18.64
N SER A 516 -13.78 16.98 -18.73
CA SER A 516 -15.18 17.18 -19.11
C SER A 516 -15.46 17.17 -20.62
N THR A 517 -14.43 16.93 -21.45
CA THR A 517 -14.60 16.82 -22.92
C THR A 517 -15.11 15.41 -23.25
N PRO A 518 -16.23 15.25 -23.98
CA PRO A 518 -16.66 13.95 -24.48
C PRO A 518 -15.55 13.28 -25.30
N ASP A 519 -15.41 11.96 -25.21
CA ASP A 519 -14.26 11.27 -25.83
C ASP A 519 -14.26 11.38 -27.37
N LEU A 520 -15.44 11.49 -27.99
CA LEU A 520 -15.58 11.80 -29.43
C LEU A 520 -15.22 13.25 -29.80
N GLU A 521 -15.29 14.19 -28.85
CA GLU A 521 -14.93 15.61 -29.05
C GLU A 521 -13.46 15.91 -28.73
N PHE A 522 -12.76 15.00 -28.03
CA PHE A 522 -11.37 15.22 -27.66
C PHE A 522 -10.41 15.29 -28.87
N PRO A 523 -10.47 14.42 -29.89
CA PRO A 523 -9.61 14.57 -31.07
C PRO A 523 -9.85 15.88 -31.85
N PRO A 524 -11.09 16.32 -32.12
CA PRO A 524 -11.36 17.66 -32.66
C PRO A 524 -10.79 18.81 -31.80
N LEU A 525 -10.82 18.68 -30.47
CA LEU A 525 -10.24 19.68 -29.56
C LEU A 525 -8.71 19.68 -29.63
N GLU A 526 -8.07 18.52 -29.60
CA GLU A 526 -6.61 18.38 -29.70
C GLU A 526 -6.08 18.99 -31.02
N ARG A 527 -6.76 18.71 -32.14
CA ARG A 527 -6.51 19.32 -33.45
C ARG A 527 -6.54 20.85 -33.40
N LYS A 528 -7.51 21.43 -32.69
CA LYS A 528 -7.62 22.88 -32.50
C LYS A 528 -6.52 23.44 -31.59
N LEU A 529 -6.19 22.74 -30.51
CA LEU A 529 -5.14 23.15 -29.55
C LEU A 529 -3.73 23.11 -30.16
N THR A 530 -3.41 22.10 -30.97
CA THR A 530 -2.13 22.02 -31.71
C THR A 530 -2.05 23.03 -32.85
N SER A 531 -3.16 23.28 -33.55
CA SER A 531 -3.17 24.23 -34.69
C SER A 531 -3.08 25.69 -34.23
N SER A 532 -3.73 26.03 -33.11
CA SER A 532 -3.81 27.41 -32.57
C SER A 532 -2.54 27.94 -31.91
N GLY A 533 -1.61 27.07 -31.49
CA GLY A 533 -0.44 27.49 -30.68
C GLY A 533 -0.66 27.36 -29.16
N ALA A 534 -1.81 26.83 -28.74
CA ALA A 534 -2.19 26.74 -27.33
C ALA A 534 -1.28 25.79 -26.54
N LEU A 535 -0.91 24.64 -27.12
CA LEU A 535 -0.05 23.66 -26.45
C LEU A 535 1.42 24.12 -26.39
N GLU A 536 1.93 24.78 -27.44
CA GLU A 536 3.25 25.43 -27.40
C GLU A 536 3.31 26.49 -26.28
N THR A 537 2.28 27.33 -26.16
CA THR A 537 2.16 28.35 -25.10
C THR A 537 2.09 27.73 -23.70
N LEU A 538 1.34 26.63 -23.55
CA LEU A 538 1.22 25.88 -22.29
C LEU A 538 2.58 25.29 -21.85
N LEU A 539 3.32 24.66 -22.78
CA LEU A 539 4.65 24.12 -22.48
C LEU A 539 5.61 25.21 -22.01
N GLY A 540 5.63 26.35 -22.69
CA GLY A 540 6.47 27.51 -22.35
C GLY A 540 6.09 28.27 -21.07
N SER A 541 4.95 27.95 -20.43
CA SER A 541 4.50 28.64 -19.21
C SER A 541 5.27 28.22 -17.94
N ASN A 542 5.41 29.13 -16.98
CA ASN A 542 6.08 28.87 -15.68
C ASN A 542 5.13 28.31 -14.59
N ALA A 543 3.98 27.74 -14.98
CA ALA A 543 3.04 27.12 -14.04
C ALA A 543 3.46 25.67 -13.73
N LEU A 544 4.46 25.49 -12.86
CA LEU A 544 5.22 24.24 -12.75
C LEU A 544 4.47 23.10 -12.03
N ASP A 545 3.89 23.39 -10.87
CA ASP A 545 3.53 22.34 -9.89
C ASP A 545 2.28 21.52 -10.27
N SER A 546 1.40 22.06 -11.13
CA SER A 546 0.12 21.42 -11.50
C SER A 546 0.09 20.80 -12.91
N LYS A 547 1.13 21.03 -13.75
CA LYS A 547 1.15 20.58 -15.17
C LYS A 547 1.03 19.06 -15.34
N VAL A 548 1.48 18.29 -14.36
CA VAL A 548 1.42 16.82 -14.40
C VAL A 548 -0.02 16.32 -14.46
N LEU A 549 -0.94 16.94 -13.71
CA LEU A 549 -2.37 16.59 -13.73
C LEU A 549 -3.00 16.84 -15.11
N LEU A 550 -2.60 17.91 -15.78
CA LEU A 550 -3.03 18.24 -17.12
C LEU A 550 -2.51 17.22 -18.15
N GLY A 551 -1.27 16.76 -17.99
CA GLY A 551 -0.69 15.66 -18.77
C GLY A 551 -1.42 14.34 -18.57
N GLN A 552 -1.76 14.00 -17.33
CA GLN A 552 -2.56 12.81 -17.01
C GLN A 552 -3.97 12.88 -17.63
N ALA A 553 -4.61 14.05 -17.63
CA ALA A 553 -5.88 14.25 -18.32
C ALA A 553 -5.76 14.06 -19.85
N PHE A 554 -4.65 14.51 -20.46
CA PHE A 554 -4.32 14.20 -21.85
C PHE A 554 -4.19 12.69 -22.08
N THR A 555 -3.44 11.98 -21.25
CA THR A 555 -3.27 10.51 -21.35
C THR A 555 -4.59 9.75 -21.15
N GLN A 556 -5.42 10.15 -20.19
CA GLN A 556 -6.73 9.53 -19.95
C GLN A 556 -7.66 9.72 -21.16
N LYS A 557 -7.74 10.95 -21.72
CA LYS A 557 -8.57 11.23 -22.89
C LYS A 557 -8.03 10.60 -24.17
N ALA A 558 -6.71 10.52 -24.32
CA ALA A 558 -6.07 9.77 -25.40
C ALA A 558 -6.44 8.29 -25.35
N LEU A 559 -6.39 7.66 -24.16
CA LEU A 559 -6.75 6.25 -23.99
C LEU A 559 -8.24 5.98 -24.27
N ALA A 560 -9.13 6.88 -23.84
CA ALA A 560 -10.57 6.77 -24.07
C ALA A 560 -10.94 6.98 -25.55
N SER A 561 -10.26 7.89 -26.25
CA SER A 561 -10.50 8.16 -27.69
C SER A 561 -9.81 7.15 -28.61
N PHE A 562 -8.64 6.64 -28.20
CA PHE A 562 -7.75 5.81 -29.00
C PHE A 562 -7.17 4.65 -28.16
N PRO A 563 -7.92 3.55 -27.97
CA PRO A 563 -7.49 2.42 -27.16
C PRO A 563 -6.21 1.77 -27.68
N LEU A 564 -5.25 1.54 -26.78
CA LEU A 564 -4.01 0.81 -27.06
C LEU A 564 -4.25 -0.68 -27.26
N THR A 565 -3.51 -1.29 -28.19
CA THR A 565 -3.38 -2.75 -28.30
C THR A 565 -2.12 -3.23 -27.56
N LEU A 566 -2.19 -4.38 -26.90
CA LEU A 566 -1.08 -4.90 -26.07
C LEU A 566 0.20 -5.17 -26.87
N ASP A 567 0.06 -5.60 -28.12
CA ASP A 567 1.15 -5.94 -29.04
C ASP A 567 2.11 -4.76 -29.31
N VAL A 568 1.64 -3.53 -29.16
CA VAL A 568 2.42 -2.30 -29.41
C VAL A 568 3.32 -1.95 -28.21
N LEU A 569 3.06 -2.49 -27.01
CA LEU A 569 3.75 -2.06 -25.79
C LEU A 569 5.27 -2.29 -25.82
N GLU A 570 5.76 -3.30 -26.53
CA GLU A 570 7.20 -3.63 -26.61
C GLU A 570 7.99 -2.69 -27.53
N SER A 571 7.37 -2.14 -28.57
CA SER A 571 8.01 -1.27 -29.57
C SER A 571 7.99 0.22 -29.18
N LEU A 572 7.35 0.59 -28.07
CA LEU A 572 7.25 1.98 -27.62
C LEU A 572 8.61 2.60 -27.29
N PRO A 573 8.84 3.88 -27.69
CA PRO A 573 10.05 4.61 -27.33
C PRO A 573 10.17 4.70 -25.81
N THR A 574 11.34 4.31 -25.29
CA THR A 574 11.62 4.26 -23.85
C THR A 574 12.51 5.43 -23.42
N PHE A 575 12.05 6.19 -22.44
CA PHE A 575 12.79 7.31 -21.83
C PHE A 575 13.09 7.05 -20.37
N HIS A 576 14.11 7.72 -19.83
CA HIS A 576 14.56 7.58 -18.45
C HIS A 576 14.45 8.93 -17.72
N LEU A 577 13.98 8.91 -16.48
CA LEU A 577 13.87 10.08 -15.60
C LEU A 577 14.29 9.72 -14.16
N GLY A 578 14.68 10.73 -13.38
CA GLY A 578 14.99 10.56 -11.96
C GLY A 578 16.45 10.19 -11.71
N ARG A 579 16.75 9.63 -10.53
CA ARG A 579 18.12 9.51 -10.01
C ARG A 579 18.52 8.08 -9.66
N GLU A 580 19.71 7.69 -10.12
CA GLU A 580 20.35 6.41 -9.81
C GLU A 580 21.79 6.67 -9.30
N GLY A 581 21.97 6.62 -7.97
CA GLY A 581 23.26 6.90 -7.34
C GLY A 581 23.77 8.32 -7.56
N GLU A 582 24.86 8.46 -8.32
CA GLU A 582 25.47 9.76 -8.71
C GLU A 582 25.02 10.26 -10.10
N LYS A 583 24.18 9.49 -10.81
CA LYS A 583 23.62 9.85 -12.11
C LYS A 583 22.19 10.35 -11.98
N THR A 584 21.88 11.43 -12.67
CA THR A 584 20.50 11.93 -12.84
C THR A 584 20.15 11.89 -14.32
N TYR A 585 18.96 11.37 -14.63
CA TYR A 585 18.36 11.31 -15.95
C TYR A 585 17.31 12.41 -16.09
N LEU A 586 17.55 13.31 -17.03
CA LEU A 586 16.69 14.44 -17.39
C LEU A 586 16.27 14.33 -18.86
N LEU A 587 15.24 15.10 -19.23
CA LEU A 587 14.77 15.22 -20.62
C LEU A 587 14.62 16.69 -20.98
N ASN A 588 15.38 17.16 -21.96
CA ASN A 588 15.07 18.40 -22.65
C ASN A 588 13.92 18.15 -23.64
N VAL A 589 12.95 19.06 -23.70
CA VAL A 589 11.76 18.93 -24.55
C VAL A 589 11.68 20.01 -25.64
N PRO A 590 12.51 19.94 -26.70
CA PRO A 590 12.28 20.74 -27.91
C PRO A 590 10.92 20.41 -28.52
N HIS A 591 10.22 21.44 -29.00
CA HIS A 591 8.97 21.30 -29.75
C HIS A 591 9.01 22.16 -31.01
N GLY A 592 8.15 21.86 -31.98
CA GLY A 592 8.02 22.62 -33.21
C GLY A 592 6.90 22.07 -34.10
N ARG A 593 6.66 22.68 -35.26
CA ARG A 593 5.66 22.20 -36.22
C ARG A 593 6.34 21.43 -37.36
N VAL A 594 5.85 20.23 -37.63
CA VAL A 594 6.31 19.36 -38.73
C VAL A 594 5.22 19.14 -39.76
N SER A 595 5.61 18.84 -40.99
CA SER A 595 4.67 18.34 -42.00
C SER A 595 4.28 16.90 -41.67
N THR A 596 2.99 16.60 -41.73
CA THR A 596 2.39 15.27 -41.59
C THR A 596 1.46 15.02 -42.79
N VAL A 597 0.91 13.81 -42.90
CA VAL A 597 -0.17 13.52 -43.86
C VAL A 597 -1.38 13.00 -43.09
N LEU A 598 -2.52 13.64 -43.31
CA LEU A 598 -3.82 13.13 -42.89
C LEU A 598 -4.24 12.05 -43.87
N VAL A 599 -4.52 10.85 -43.37
CA VAL A 599 -5.01 9.71 -44.14
C VAL A 599 -6.53 9.59 -44.03
N ALA A 600 -7.16 8.91 -44.99
CA ALA A 600 -8.57 8.56 -44.86
C ALA A 600 -8.78 7.65 -43.61
N PRO A 601 -9.89 7.78 -42.86
CA PRO A 601 -10.14 6.96 -41.66
C PRO A 601 -10.03 5.45 -41.92
N GLU A 602 -10.41 4.99 -43.12
CA GLU A 602 -10.36 3.59 -43.55
C GLU A 602 -8.93 3.11 -43.85
N ALA A 603 -8.00 4.04 -44.10
CA ALA A 603 -6.59 3.78 -44.32
C ALA A 603 -5.74 3.96 -43.04
N TRP A 604 -6.37 4.29 -41.91
CA TRP A 604 -5.68 4.43 -40.63
C TRP A 604 -5.70 3.11 -39.85
N GLU A 605 -4.50 2.57 -39.56
CA GLU A 605 -4.36 1.41 -38.68
C GLU A 605 -4.56 1.80 -37.22
N ALA A 606 -5.82 1.84 -36.76
CA ALA A 606 -6.20 2.20 -35.39
C ALA A 606 -5.41 1.47 -34.29
N ARG A 607 -4.93 0.24 -34.57
CA ARG A 607 -4.08 -0.56 -33.66
C ARG A 607 -2.75 0.10 -33.31
N GLN A 608 -2.20 0.93 -34.21
CA GLN A 608 -0.93 1.64 -34.04
C GLN A 608 -1.07 2.96 -33.27
N GLY A 609 -2.30 3.42 -32.98
CA GLY A 609 -2.54 4.72 -32.35
C GLY A 609 -2.25 5.92 -33.26
N VAL A 610 -2.40 7.13 -32.70
CA VAL A 610 -2.17 8.39 -33.43
C VAL A 610 -0.69 8.76 -33.39
N HIS A 611 -0.05 8.75 -34.57
CA HIS A 611 1.35 9.10 -34.73
C HIS A 611 1.55 9.94 -36.00
N LEU A 612 2.61 10.76 -36.02
CA LEU A 612 2.94 11.64 -37.15
C LEU A 612 3.16 10.82 -38.44
N GLY A 613 2.42 11.14 -39.50
CA GLY A 613 2.52 10.50 -40.81
C GLY A 613 1.37 9.55 -41.17
N ALA A 614 0.60 9.07 -40.18
CA ALA A 614 -0.60 8.26 -40.40
C ALA A 614 -1.70 8.66 -39.40
N GLU A 615 -2.14 9.91 -39.47
CA GLU A 615 -3.20 10.44 -38.61
C GLU A 615 -4.53 10.40 -39.37
N PRO A 616 -5.63 9.92 -38.78
CA PRO A 616 -6.93 9.95 -39.44
C PRO A 616 -7.39 11.40 -39.64
N ALA A 617 -7.89 11.70 -40.85
CA ALA A 617 -8.64 12.92 -41.11
C ALA A 617 -9.96 12.88 -40.31
N LEU A 618 -10.24 13.93 -39.52
CA LEU A 618 -11.51 14.04 -38.81
C LEU A 618 -12.65 14.44 -39.77
N PRO A 619 -13.93 14.26 -39.38
CA PRO A 619 -15.07 14.68 -40.21
C PRO A 619 -14.95 16.16 -40.63
N GLY A 620 -14.82 16.39 -41.94
CA GLY A 620 -14.62 17.72 -42.53
C GLY A 620 -13.16 18.15 -42.75
N GLU A 621 -12.16 17.39 -42.31
CA GLU A 621 -10.76 17.59 -42.72
C GLU A 621 -10.50 16.95 -44.10
N ALA A 622 -9.71 17.62 -44.94
CA ALA A 622 -9.25 17.04 -46.21
C ALA A 622 -8.05 16.12 -45.98
N VAL A 623 -8.09 14.91 -46.57
CA VAL A 623 -6.96 13.99 -46.67
C VAL A 623 -5.82 14.67 -47.45
N GLY A 624 -4.58 14.60 -46.93
CA GLY A 624 -3.43 15.27 -47.54
C GLY A 624 -2.45 15.91 -46.54
N PRO A 625 -1.52 16.75 -47.02
CA PRO A 625 -0.47 17.32 -46.18
C PRO A 625 -1.02 18.34 -45.18
N ALA A 626 -0.68 18.16 -43.90
CA ALA A 626 -0.99 19.08 -42.81
C ALA A 626 0.28 19.48 -42.04
N ARG A 627 0.15 20.48 -41.15
CA ARG A 627 1.19 20.80 -40.16
C ARG A 627 0.67 20.48 -38.76
N ARG A 628 1.44 19.73 -37.98
CA ARG A 628 1.12 19.39 -36.59
C ARG A 628 2.27 19.71 -35.67
N MET A 629 1.95 19.88 -34.40
CA MET A 629 2.93 19.98 -33.34
C MET A 629 3.67 18.64 -33.21
N ALA A 630 4.99 18.71 -33.09
CA ALA A 630 5.85 17.60 -32.76
C ALA A 630 6.62 17.90 -31.48
N LEU A 631 6.62 16.93 -30.58
CA LEU A 631 7.46 16.85 -29.41
C LEU A 631 8.72 16.08 -29.75
N TYR A 632 9.82 16.46 -29.12
CA TYR A 632 11.08 15.76 -29.19
C TYR A 632 11.65 15.67 -27.79
N PHE A 633 12.33 14.56 -27.51
CA PHE A 633 12.91 14.27 -26.22
C PHE A 633 14.40 14.05 -26.42
N GLN A 634 15.20 14.93 -25.84
CA GLN A 634 16.65 14.79 -25.83
C GLN A 634 17.07 14.40 -24.41
N PRO A 635 17.46 13.13 -24.17
CA PRO A 635 17.87 12.70 -22.85
C PRO A 635 19.19 13.37 -22.46
N VAL A 636 19.24 13.86 -21.24
CA VAL A 636 20.42 14.50 -20.64
C VAL A 636 20.81 13.68 -19.43
N GLN A 637 21.98 13.04 -19.48
CA GLN A 637 22.53 12.33 -18.34
C GLN A 637 23.53 13.26 -17.63
N GLN A 638 23.26 13.58 -16.37
CA GLN A 638 24.18 14.37 -15.55
C GLN A 638 24.85 13.47 -14.50
N GLU A 639 26.17 13.41 -14.50
CA GLU A 639 26.94 12.61 -13.55
C GLU A 639 27.78 13.51 -12.64
N PHE A 640 27.50 13.46 -11.33
CA PHE A 640 28.14 14.32 -10.34
C PHE A 640 29.26 13.60 -9.58
N LYS A 641 30.40 13.37 -10.24
CA LYS A 641 31.60 12.78 -9.61
C LYS A 641 32.25 13.75 -8.62
N ALA A 642 32.59 13.26 -7.43
CA ALA A 642 33.10 14.05 -6.29
C ALA A 642 34.46 14.79 -6.47
N ARG A 643 34.99 14.92 -7.69
CA ARG A 643 36.28 15.58 -8.00
C ARG A 643 36.26 16.61 -9.13
N TYR A 644 35.17 16.72 -9.90
CA TYR A 644 35.10 17.62 -11.06
C TYR A 644 33.73 18.29 -11.19
N PHE A 645 33.64 19.33 -12.02
CA PHE A 645 32.37 19.91 -12.46
C PHE A 645 31.45 18.82 -13.04
N PRO A 646 30.11 18.96 -12.94
CA PRO A 646 29.18 17.96 -13.46
C PRO A 646 29.43 17.72 -14.96
N SER A 647 29.66 16.47 -15.34
CA SER A 647 29.64 16.08 -16.75
C SER A 647 28.18 15.96 -17.19
N VAL A 648 27.88 16.58 -18.33
CA VAL A 648 26.56 16.56 -18.97
C VAL A 648 26.74 15.82 -20.29
N ASP A 649 26.24 14.59 -20.34
CA ASP A 649 26.20 13.80 -21.57
C ASP A 649 24.82 13.99 -22.21
N GLU A 650 24.76 14.78 -23.28
CA GLU A 650 23.55 14.90 -24.11
C GLU A 650 23.47 13.70 -25.07
N LEU A 651 22.43 12.88 -24.93
CA LEU A 651 22.16 11.76 -25.83
C LEU A 651 21.40 12.23 -27.08
N PRO A 652 21.40 11.42 -28.17
CA PRO A 652 20.69 11.75 -29.38
C PRO A 652 19.21 12.09 -29.13
N ARG A 653 18.75 13.18 -29.75
CA ARG A 653 17.35 13.60 -29.76
C ARG A 653 16.46 12.53 -30.39
N SER A 654 15.30 12.27 -29.80
CA SER A 654 14.31 11.33 -30.32
C SER A 654 13.82 11.69 -31.73
N ARG A 655 13.14 10.74 -32.39
CA ARG A 655 12.23 11.07 -33.50
C ARG A 655 11.19 12.10 -33.07
N ALA A 656 10.59 12.79 -34.04
CA ALA A 656 9.39 13.58 -33.81
C ALA A 656 8.26 12.67 -33.30
N LEU A 657 7.57 13.09 -32.25
CA LEU A 657 6.42 12.42 -31.65
C LEU A 657 5.20 13.35 -31.68
N HIS A 658 4.02 12.83 -32.00
CA HIS A 658 2.74 13.51 -31.84
C HIS A 658 2.46 13.73 -30.34
N PRO A 659 1.73 14.77 -29.91
CA PRO A 659 1.32 14.93 -28.50
C PRO A 659 0.62 13.68 -27.92
N LEU A 660 -0.07 12.92 -28.77
CA LEU A 660 -0.77 11.67 -28.43
C LEU A 660 0.04 10.38 -28.68
N ASP A 661 1.28 10.44 -29.18
CA ASP A 661 2.15 9.25 -29.33
C ASP A 661 2.38 8.63 -27.93
N TRP A 662 2.32 7.30 -27.84
CA TRP A 662 2.56 6.58 -26.58
C TRP A 662 4.05 6.41 -26.29
N VAL A 663 4.45 6.62 -25.04
CA VAL A 663 5.84 6.53 -24.59
C VAL A 663 5.96 5.73 -23.29
N ARG A 664 7.05 4.97 -23.17
CA ARG A 664 7.40 4.20 -21.96
C ARG A 664 8.42 5.01 -21.15
N VAL A 665 8.18 5.21 -19.85
CA VAL A 665 9.05 6.04 -19.00
C VAL A 665 9.53 5.24 -17.80
N LYS A 666 10.84 5.04 -17.70
CA LYS A 666 11.50 4.38 -16.56
C LYS A 666 11.96 5.45 -15.57
N VAL A 667 11.28 5.52 -14.42
CA VAL A 667 11.60 6.45 -13.34
C VAL A 667 12.54 5.76 -12.35
N ALA A 668 13.78 6.24 -12.28
CA ALA A 668 14.82 5.79 -11.37
C ALA A 668 14.64 6.40 -9.96
N GLY A 669 14.85 5.57 -8.94
CA GLY A 669 14.71 5.95 -7.54
C GLY A 669 14.77 4.72 -6.62
N PRO A 670 14.50 4.88 -5.29
CA PRO A 670 14.58 3.78 -4.32
C PRO A 670 13.55 2.66 -4.54
N ARG A 671 12.55 2.89 -5.38
CA ARG A 671 11.68 1.88 -5.99
C ARG A 671 11.54 2.27 -7.47
N PRO A 672 12.30 1.67 -8.40
CA PRO A 672 12.18 2.01 -9.81
C PRO A 672 10.79 1.64 -10.31
N ARG A 673 10.22 2.48 -11.17
CA ARG A 673 8.88 2.28 -11.75
C ARG A 673 8.92 2.48 -13.26
N THR A 674 8.11 1.72 -13.98
CA THR A 674 7.84 1.96 -15.40
C THR A 674 6.43 2.52 -15.52
N HIS A 675 6.29 3.64 -16.21
CA HIS A 675 5.03 4.31 -16.50
C HIS A 675 4.78 4.27 -18.01
N LEU A 676 3.51 4.19 -18.40
CA LEU A 676 3.03 4.33 -19.76
C LEU A 676 2.20 5.62 -19.82
N MET A 677 2.52 6.50 -20.76
CA MET A 677 1.87 7.81 -20.87
C MET A 677 1.93 8.34 -22.30
N THR A 678 1.20 9.42 -22.57
CA THR A 678 1.35 10.17 -23.82
C THR A 678 2.64 10.99 -23.84
N ALA A 679 3.14 11.31 -25.02
CA ALA A 679 4.24 12.25 -25.20
C ALA A 679 3.92 13.62 -24.57
N MET A 680 2.66 14.09 -24.62
CA MET A 680 2.25 15.34 -23.96
C MET A 680 2.39 15.28 -22.44
N GLU A 681 2.04 14.16 -21.79
CA GLU A 681 2.29 13.98 -20.36
C GLU A 681 3.79 13.99 -20.05
N LEU A 682 4.61 13.28 -20.82
CA LEU A 682 6.06 13.28 -20.65
C LEU A 682 6.67 14.69 -20.85
N ALA A 683 6.17 15.45 -21.82
CA ALA A 683 6.59 16.83 -22.07
C ALA A 683 6.24 17.76 -20.90
N LEU A 684 5.03 17.65 -20.37
CA LEU A 684 4.58 18.43 -19.21
C LEU A 684 5.35 18.03 -17.94
N LEU A 685 5.57 16.73 -17.71
CA LEU A 685 6.37 16.18 -16.61
C LEU A 685 7.82 16.65 -16.67
N ALA A 686 8.48 16.52 -17.82
CA ALA A 686 9.86 16.95 -18.02
C ALA A 686 10.04 18.48 -18.01
N SER A 687 8.96 19.25 -18.23
CA SER A 687 8.96 20.71 -18.03
C SER A 687 8.95 21.14 -16.55
N THR A 688 8.76 20.21 -15.61
CA THR A 688 8.90 20.49 -14.18
C THR A 688 10.38 20.42 -13.77
N PRO A 689 10.95 21.45 -13.11
CA PRO A 689 12.33 21.40 -12.66
C PRO A 689 12.44 20.39 -11.51
N ASP A 690 13.41 19.48 -11.62
CA ASP A 690 13.71 18.54 -10.54
C ASP A 690 14.24 19.31 -9.31
N THR A 691 13.33 19.55 -8.36
CA THR A 691 13.65 20.24 -7.11
C THR A 691 14.69 19.49 -6.30
N SER A 692 14.78 18.16 -6.42
CA SER A 692 15.83 17.37 -5.78
C SER A 692 17.21 17.66 -6.38
N LEU A 693 17.26 18.04 -7.66
CA LEU A 693 18.46 18.46 -8.37
C LEU A 693 18.86 19.87 -7.99
N ILE A 694 17.90 20.79 -7.85
CA ILE A 694 18.14 22.13 -7.29
C ILE A 694 18.67 22.02 -5.85
N TRP A 695 18.05 21.21 -4.99
CA TRP A 695 18.54 20.99 -3.62
C TRP A 695 19.86 20.23 -3.57
N SER A 696 20.10 19.26 -4.46
CA SER A 696 21.38 18.55 -4.58
C SER A 696 22.49 19.48 -5.05
N ALA A 697 22.21 20.35 -6.02
CA ALA A 697 23.14 21.36 -6.51
C ALA A 697 23.39 22.43 -5.45
N ILE A 698 22.37 22.95 -4.77
CA ILE A 698 22.54 23.91 -3.66
C ILE A 698 23.33 23.28 -2.51
N SER A 699 22.98 22.06 -2.11
CA SER A 699 23.68 21.32 -1.04
C SER A 699 25.14 21.08 -1.44
N ARG A 700 25.44 20.60 -2.65
CA ARG A 700 26.81 20.37 -3.12
C ARG A 700 27.57 21.67 -3.48
N ILE A 701 26.89 22.77 -3.84
CA ILE A 701 27.50 24.11 -3.97
C ILE A 701 27.83 24.67 -2.58
N SER A 702 26.99 24.43 -1.56
CA SER A 702 27.31 24.80 -0.18
C SER A 702 28.44 23.94 0.40
N GLU A 703 28.47 22.64 0.11
CA GLU A 703 29.61 21.77 0.43
C GLU A 703 30.87 22.19 -0.33
N MET A 704 30.78 22.48 -1.64
CA MET A 704 31.92 23.01 -2.42
C MET A 704 32.37 24.38 -1.94
N GLN A 705 31.49 25.29 -1.54
CA GLN A 705 31.88 26.60 -1.00
C GLN A 705 32.45 26.48 0.41
N MET A 706 32.00 25.52 1.23
CA MET A 706 32.66 25.16 2.48
C MET A 706 34.02 24.52 2.23
N LEU A 707 34.16 23.65 1.22
CA LEU A 707 35.42 22.97 0.89
C LEU A 707 36.43 23.92 0.24
N TYR A 708 36.04 24.71 -0.77
CA TYR A 708 36.85 25.78 -1.35
C TYR A 708 37.13 26.89 -0.33
N GLY A 709 36.20 27.18 0.58
CA GLY A 709 36.43 28.11 1.69
C GLY A 709 37.50 27.59 2.66
N ALA A 710 37.44 26.30 3.01
CA ALA A 710 38.43 25.63 3.84
C ALA A 710 39.81 25.52 3.14
N VAL A 711 39.84 25.10 1.87
CA VAL A 711 41.07 24.95 1.06
C VAL A 711 41.69 26.30 0.74
N SER A 712 40.91 27.33 0.39
CA SER A 712 41.43 28.69 0.17
C SER A 712 41.91 29.35 1.46
N ALA A 713 41.29 29.03 2.62
CA ALA A 713 41.79 29.47 3.92
C ALA A 713 43.11 28.77 4.29
N LEU A 714 43.24 27.46 4.04
CA LEU A 714 44.50 26.72 4.18
C LEU A 714 45.61 27.27 3.27
N ALA A 715 45.29 27.59 2.01
CA ALA A 715 46.25 28.14 1.04
C ALA A 715 46.68 29.58 1.34
N ARG A 716 45.82 30.39 1.99
CA ARG A 716 46.14 31.80 2.34
C ARG A 716 46.75 31.98 3.74
N ALA A 717 46.63 31.00 4.64
CA ALA A 717 47.20 31.07 5.98
C ALA A 717 48.72 31.35 6.03
N PRO A 718 49.58 30.80 5.15
CA PRO A 718 51.02 31.09 5.17
C PRO A 718 51.38 32.50 4.68
N LEU A 719 50.52 33.15 3.91
CA LEU A 719 50.80 34.43 3.25
C LEU A 719 50.52 35.65 4.15
N LEU A 720 49.75 35.49 5.22
CA LEU A 720 49.33 36.59 6.10
C LEU A 720 50.18 36.73 7.37
N SER A 721 51.05 35.77 7.70
CA SER A 721 51.83 35.79 8.95
C SER A 721 53.23 36.41 8.84
N GLY A 722 53.65 36.87 7.66
CA GLY A 722 54.80 37.80 7.49
C GLY A 722 56.20 37.34 7.95
N VAL A 723 56.40 36.10 8.40
CA VAL A 723 57.68 35.59 8.91
C VAL A 723 58.36 34.67 7.89
N PRO A 724 59.65 34.90 7.53
CA PRO A 724 60.39 34.02 6.64
C PRO A 724 60.55 32.58 7.18
N ALA A 725 60.47 31.60 6.30
CA ALA A 725 60.37 30.17 6.63
C ALA A 725 61.65 29.51 7.22
N THR A 726 62.64 30.30 7.66
CA THR A 726 63.96 29.80 8.10
C THR A 726 64.21 29.84 9.62
N ALA A 727 63.30 30.42 10.43
CA ALA A 727 63.52 30.64 11.87
C ALA A 727 62.46 29.99 12.78
N ALA A 728 62.43 28.65 12.84
CA ALA A 728 61.57 27.91 13.80
C ALA A 728 62.01 26.45 14.07
N ARG A 729 63.23 26.21 14.59
CA ARG A 729 63.55 24.92 15.23
C ARG A 729 63.22 24.98 16.73
N GLY A 730 62.22 24.22 17.15
CA GLY A 730 61.86 24.01 18.57
C GLY A 730 60.64 24.80 19.04
N GLY A 731 59.70 24.11 19.71
CA GLY A 731 58.55 24.68 20.43
C GLY A 731 57.40 25.26 19.57
N THR A 732 57.70 26.10 18.59
CA THR A 732 56.69 26.93 17.90
C THR A 732 55.79 26.17 16.93
N VAL A 733 56.18 25.00 16.41
CA VAL A 733 55.36 24.22 15.45
C VAL A 733 54.06 23.68 16.08
N VAL A 734 54.07 23.33 17.37
CA VAL A 734 52.85 22.89 18.07
C VAL A 734 51.93 24.10 18.33
N VAL A 735 52.50 25.26 18.66
CA VAL A 735 51.76 26.50 18.87
C VAL A 735 51.18 27.05 17.57
N THR A 736 51.89 26.99 16.44
CA THR A 736 51.37 27.43 15.13
C THR A 736 50.40 26.43 14.51
N ARG A 737 50.57 25.11 14.69
CA ARG A 737 49.51 24.13 14.37
C ARG A 737 48.27 24.33 15.24
N GLY A 738 48.45 24.61 16.53
CA GLY A 738 47.37 25.00 17.44
C GLY A 738 46.71 26.34 17.06
N ALA A 739 47.44 27.31 16.54
CA ALA A 739 46.90 28.59 16.07
C ALA A 739 46.16 28.45 14.74
N ALA A 740 46.66 27.66 13.80
CA ALA A 740 45.95 27.31 12.56
C ALA A 740 44.67 26.52 12.86
N ALA A 741 44.72 25.57 13.79
CA ALA A 741 43.54 24.88 14.31
C ALA A 741 42.57 25.86 15.00
N ARG A 742 43.05 26.81 15.81
CA ARG A 742 42.21 27.86 16.44
C ARG A 742 41.65 28.89 15.46
N LEU A 743 42.27 29.14 14.30
CA LEU A 743 41.72 29.98 13.23
C LEU A 743 40.70 29.22 12.37
N PHE A 744 40.91 27.93 12.15
CA PHE A 744 39.95 27.01 11.53
C PHE A 744 38.72 26.83 12.43
N VAL A 745 38.92 26.46 13.69
CA VAL A 745 37.90 26.44 14.75
C VAL A 745 37.28 27.83 14.91
N GLY A 746 38.06 28.91 14.87
CA GLY A 746 37.61 30.31 14.99
C GLY A 746 36.66 30.80 13.89
N ARG A 747 36.56 30.08 12.77
CA ARG A 747 35.55 30.35 11.72
C ARG A 747 34.44 29.31 11.68
N ILE A 748 34.70 28.09 12.15
CA ILE A 748 33.65 27.14 12.57
C ILE A 748 32.92 27.65 13.84
N SER A 749 33.52 28.61 14.58
CA SER A 749 32.98 29.23 15.79
C SER A 749 31.63 29.88 15.57
N LEU A 750 31.27 30.33 14.37
CA LEU A 750 29.91 30.84 14.16
C LEU A 750 28.84 29.75 14.44
N VAL A 751 29.18 28.46 14.26
CA VAL A 751 28.30 27.33 14.60
C VAL A 751 28.54 26.84 16.03
N ALA A 752 29.79 26.86 16.52
CA ALA A 752 30.12 26.41 17.88
C ALA A 752 29.64 27.39 18.97
N THR A 753 29.74 28.71 18.74
CA THR A 753 29.28 29.74 19.68
C THR A 753 27.76 29.68 19.86
N LEU A 754 26.99 29.41 18.80
CA LEU A 754 25.54 29.18 18.88
C LEU A 754 25.20 27.98 19.79
N ALA A 755 25.98 26.89 19.70
CA ALA A 755 25.80 25.71 20.57
C ALA A 755 26.24 25.95 22.03
N VAL A 756 27.23 26.81 22.26
CA VAL A 756 27.64 27.23 23.62
C VAL A 756 26.54 28.06 24.28
N VAL A 757 25.95 29.03 23.57
CA VAL A 757 24.84 29.85 24.12
C VAL A 757 23.64 28.98 24.51
N ASP A 758 23.31 27.95 23.72
CA ASP A 758 22.21 27.02 24.03
C ASP A 758 22.56 26.03 25.18
N THR A 759 23.84 25.70 25.37
CA THR A 759 24.32 24.85 26.49
C THR A 759 24.27 25.60 27.84
N TYR A 760 24.47 26.92 27.82
CA TYR A 760 24.43 27.78 29.01
C TYR A 760 23.15 28.63 29.09
N ARG A 761 22.12 28.35 28.28
CA ARG A 761 20.87 29.14 28.19
C ARG A 761 20.19 29.30 29.55
N ASP A 762 20.13 28.23 30.35
CA ASP A 762 19.51 28.21 31.68
C ASP A 762 20.29 28.98 32.76
N GLU A 763 21.58 29.29 32.51
CA GLU A 763 22.41 30.12 33.40
C GLU A 763 22.40 31.58 32.93
N LEU A 764 22.49 31.82 31.61
CA LEU A 764 22.35 33.13 30.99
C LEU A 764 20.96 33.74 31.21
N SER A 765 19.89 32.93 31.23
CA SER A 765 18.53 33.43 31.48
C SER A 765 18.28 33.88 32.92
N ARG A 766 19.20 33.61 33.86
CA ARG A 766 19.08 34.01 35.28
C ARG A 766 19.55 35.42 35.55
N THR A 767 20.33 36.04 34.66
CA THR A 767 20.78 37.44 34.80
C THR A 767 20.00 38.36 33.86
N PRO A 768 19.86 39.67 34.18
CA PRO A 768 19.32 40.65 33.24
C PRO A 768 20.13 40.72 31.94
N GLU A 769 21.45 40.85 32.05
CA GLU A 769 22.37 41.05 30.92
C GLU A 769 22.45 39.80 30.02
N GLY A 770 22.33 38.60 30.62
CA GLY A 770 22.26 37.35 29.88
C GLY A 770 20.93 37.17 29.14
N ARG A 771 19.82 37.70 29.67
CA ARG A 771 18.54 37.74 28.95
C ARG A 771 18.55 38.72 27.79
N ASP A 772 19.17 39.89 27.95
CA ASP A 772 19.32 40.86 26.86
C ASP A 772 20.24 40.31 25.75
N PHE A 773 21.35 39.65 26.14
CA PHE A 773 22.22 38.94 25.21
C PHE A 773 21.48 37.81 24.47
N LEU A 774 20.68 37.00 25.18
CA LEU A 774 19.83 35.96 24.58
C LEU A 774 18.78 36.55 23.62
N ALA A 775 18.20 37.71 23.94
CA ALA A 775 17.24 38.38 23.05
C ALA A 775 17.90 38.87 21.76
N VAL A 776 19.11 39.44 21.83
CA VAL A 776 19.88 39.86 20.64
C VAL A 776 20.36 38.64 19.83
N HIS A 777 20.79 37.57 20.50
CA HIS A 777 21.16 36.30 19.88
C HIS A 777 19.98 35.67 19.13
N ASP A 778 18.83 35.56 19.78
CA ASP A 778 17.64 34.96 19.20
C ASP A 778 17.07 35.84 18.07
N LEU A 779 17.18 37.18 18.17
CA LEU A 779 16.88 38.11 17.06
C LEU A 779 17.84 37.92 15.88
N ALA A 780 19.14 37.74 16.12
CA ALA A 780 20.13 37.49 15.06
C ALA A 780 19.90 36.13 14.38
N MET A 781 19.50 35.10 15.14
CA MET A 781 19.10 33.81 14.61
C MET A 781 17.79 33.89 13.82
N VAL A 782 16.82 34.67 14.27
CA VAL A 782 15.58 34.97 13.53
C VAL A 782 15.88 35.80 12.26
N ALA A 783 16.88 36.67 12.26
CA ALA A 783 17.29 37.43 11.08
C ALA A 783 18.06 36.57 10.06
N LEU A 784 18.92 35.64 10.50
CA LEU A 784 19.61 34.68 9.63
C LEU A 784 18.63 33.66 9.05
N ALA A 785 17.82 33.04 9.90
CA ALA A 785 16.71 32.19 9.46
C ALA A 785 15.76 32.99 8.56
N GLY A 786 15.44 34.24 8.89
CA GLY A 786 14.61 35.14 8.10
C GLY A 786 15.19 35.46 6.73
N ARG A 787 16.51 35.63 6.60
CA ARG A 787 17.20 35.87 5.31
C ARG A 787 17.12 34.65 4.40
N ASP A 788 17.29 33.46 4.96
CA ASP A 788 17.29 32.22 4.20
C ASP A 788 15.84 31.72 3.95
N ILE A 789 14.91 32.00 4.87
CA ILE A 789 13.45 31.90 4.69
C ILE A 789 12.96 32.91 3.64
N TYR A 790 13.51 34.13 3.55
CA TYR A 790 13.16 35.11 2.53
C TYR A 790 13.56 34.62 1.13
N LYS A 791 14.72 33.95 1.00
CA LYS A 791 15.14 33.25 -0.23
C LYS A 791 14.29 32.01 -0.56
N LEU A 792 13.70 31.36 0.45
CA LEU A 792 12.73 30.26 0.31
C LEU A 792 11.29 30.75 0.01
N ALA A 793 10.92 31.94 0.47
CA ALA A 793 9.62 32.56 0.26
C ALA A 793 9.52 33.22 -1.12
N THR A 794 10.63 33.77 -1.61
CA THR A 794 10.75 34.33 -2.98
C THR A 794 10.96 33.27 -4.07
N SER A 795 11.21 32.01 -3.71
CA SER A 795 11.31 30.88 -4.65
C SER A 795 10.04 30.03 -4.78
N GLY A 796 8.91 30.45 -4.16
CA GLY A 796 7.61 29.77 -4.27
C GLY A 796 7.41 28.54 -3.39
N ILE A 797 8.45 28.04 -2.71
CA ILE A 797 8.43 26.81 -1.89
C ILE A 797 7.58 26.96 -0.60
N GLY A 798 7.07 28.16 -0.32
CA GLY A 798 6.26 28.46 0.87
C GLY A 798 5.00 27.61 1.05
N ARG A 799 4.34 27.15 -0.04
CA ARG A 799 3.14 26.29 0.07
C ARG A 799 3.48 24.86 0.51
N GLU A 800 4.48 24.22 -0.11
CA GLU A 800 4.90 22.84 0.20
C GLU A 800 5.49 22.70 1.63
N LEU A 801 6.15 23.74 2.14
CA LEU A 801 6.67 23.75 3.52
C LEU A 801 5.58 23.98 4.60
N VAL A 802 4.44 24.59 4.26
CA VAL A 802 3.32 24.74 5.20
C VAL A 802 2.61 23.41 5.43
N HIS A 803 2.46 22.59 4.39
CA HIS A 803 1.81 21.28 4.45
C HIS A 803 2.53 20.28 5.37
N ARG A 804 3.80 20.51 5.73
CA ARG A 804 4.56 19.70 6.71
C ARG A 804 4.66 20.35 8.11
N ARG A 805 4.16 21.57 8.31
CA ARG A 805 4.67 22.47 9.36
C ARG A 805 4.23 22.18 10.79
N ARG A 806 3.19 21.39 11.09
CA ARG A 806 2.77 21.19 12.50
C ARG A 806 3.38 19.99 13.22
N LEU A 807 3.35 18.79 12.62
CA LEU A 807 4.17 17.68 13.13
C LEU A 807 5.67 17.97 12.95
N ALA A 808 6.09 18.75 11.96
CA ALA A 808 7.49 19.19 11.86
C ALA A 808 7.85 20.45 12.70
N SER A 809 6.92 21.25 13.25
CA SER A 809 7.34 22.36 14.15
C SER A 809 7.67 21.89 15.56
N SER A 810 6.96 20.91 16.11
CA SER A 810 7.31 20.31 17.41
C SER A 810 8.23 19.10 17.24
N ALA A 811 7.96 18.21 16.28
CA ALA A 811 8.83 17.06 16.03
C ALA A 811 9.96 17.34 15.03
N ALA A 812 10.04 18.49 14.36
CA ALA A 812 11.32 19.03 13.84
C ALA A 812 11.76 20.31 14.57
N GLY A 813 10.97 20.87 15.50
CA GLY A 813 11.56 21.54 16.67
C GLY A 813 12.45 20.56 17.43
N ALA A 814 11.97 19.34 17.67
CA ALA A 814 12.70 18.27 18.33
C ALA A 814 13.60 17.44 17.39
N ARG A 815 13.29 17.22 16.10
CA ARG A 815 14.18 16.54 15.11
C ARG A 815 15.07 17.47 14.29
N ALA A 816 14.82 18.78 14.22
CA ALA A 816 15.82 19.74 13.76
C ALA A 816 16.59 20.33 14.94
N SER A 817 16.09 20.35 16.19
CA SER A 817 17.02 20.44 17.34
C SER A 817 17.76 19.13 17.58
N SER A 818 17.19 17.94 17.44
CA SER A 818 17.98 16.69 17.49
C SER A 818 18.81 16.49 16.23
N GLY A 819 18.41 17.05 15.09
CA GLY A 819 19.13 17.01 13.82
C GLY A 819 20.26 18.02 13.76
N LEU A 820 20.06 19.26 14.24
CA LEU A 820 21.16 20.17 14.55
C LEU A 820 22.02 19.60 15.68
N ARG A 821 21.46 19.03 16.75
CA ARG A 821 22.25 18.46 17.86
C ARG A 821 23.02 17.22 17.42
N GLU A 822 22.49 16.38 16.53
CA GLU A 822 23.20 15.27 15.91
C GLU A 822 24.25 15.76 14.88
N SER A 823 23.96 16.85 14.16
CA SER A 823 24.93 17.51 13.27
C SER A 823 26.04 18.20 14.06
N VAL A 824 25.73 18.84 15.19
CA VAL A 824 26.65 19.49 16.13
C VAL A 824 27.45 18.44 16.88
N GLU A 825 26.85 17.32 17.31
CA GLU A 825 27.57 16.16 17.83
C GLU A 825 28.47 15.53 16.78
N SER A 826 28.03 15.47 15.51
CA SER A 826 28.87 14.99 14.42
C SER A 826 30.00 15.96 14.12
N VAL A 827 29.79 17.28 14.17
CA VAL A 827 30.85 18.29 14.04
C VAL A 827 31.79 18.28 15.24
N GLN A 828 31.28 18.17 16.47
CA GLN A 828 32.10 18.06 17.69
C GLN A 828 32.91 16.76 17.72
N ALA A 829 32.32 15.63 17.32
CA ALA A 829 33.04 14.37 17.18
C ALA A 829 34.06 14.44 16.04
N LEU A 830 33.74 15.09 14.92
CA LEU A 830 34.67 15.31 13.81
C LEU A 830 35.87 16.15 14.26
N VAL A 831 35.62 17.27 14.94
CA VAL A 831 36.65 18.14 15.53
C VAL A 831 37.50 17.37 16.53
N LYS A 832 36.90 16.69 17.51
CA LYS A 832 37.64 15.87 18.49
C LYS A 832 38.42 14.71 17.85
N THR A 833 37.90 14.11 16.77
CA THR A 833 38.61 13.08 15.99
C THR A 833 39.83 13.66 15.30
N LEU A 834 39.68 14.83 14.69
CA LEU A 834 40.79 15.55 14.05
C LEU A 834 41.83 15.99 15.07
N GLU A 835 41.42 16.59 16.19
CA GLU A 835 42.30 16.97 17.30
C GLU A 835 43.08 15.74 17.82
N ARG A 836 42.40 14.63 18.08
CA ARG A 836 43.01 13.38 18.54
C ARG A 836 43.98 12.80 17.52
N MET A 837 43.61 12.69 16.25
CA MET A 837 44.50 12.13 15.22
C MET A 837 45.67 13.03 14.84
N LEU A 838 45.54 14.35 14.97
CA LEU A 838 46.64 15.30 14.84
C LEU A 838 47.58 15.26 16.05
N ALA A 839 47.04 15.12 17.27
CA ALA A 839 47.83 14.97 18.50
C ALA A 839 48.57 13.63 18.57
N GLU A 840 47.93 12.54 18.12
CA GLU A 840 48.53 11.21 18.00
C GLU A 840 49.48 11.07 16.79
N GLY A 841 49.64 12.11 15.95
CA GLY A 841 50.51 12.10 14.76
C GLY A 841 50.07 11.19 13.61
N LYS A 842 48.87 10.61 13.70
CA LYS A 842 48.28 9.67 12.72
C LYS A 842 47.76 10.37 11.46
N ALA A 843 47.49 11.68 11.56
CA ALA A 843 47.17 12.54 10.43
C ALA A 843 48.09 13.77 10.43
N VAL A 844 48.38 14.29 9.23
CA VAL A 844 49.12 15.53 9.01
C VAL A 844 48.31 16.44 8.11
N ALA A 845 48.01 17.65 8.59
CA ALA A 845 47.43 18.70 7.75
C ALA A 845 48.48 19.21 6.74
N THR A 846 48.16 19.11 5.45
CA THR A 846 48.98 19.60 4.33
C THR A 846 48.19 20.63 3.51
N PRO A 847 48.83 21.41 2.62
CA PRO A 847 48.12 22.35 1.73
C PRO A 847 47.04 21.67 0.87
N ASP A 848 47.22 20.39 0.52
CA ASP A 848 46.27 19.60 -0.28
C ASP A 848 45.16 18.94 0.57
N GLY A 849 45.13 19.20 1.89
CA GLY A 849 44.21 18.58 2.85
C GLY A 849 44.90 17.67 3.86
N LEU A 850 44.12 16.85 4.57
CA LEU A 850 44.63 15.86 5.53
C LEU A 850 45.25 14.67 4.80
N ARG A 851 46.54 14.42 5.03
CA ARG A 851 47.21 13.17 4.65
C ARG A 851 47.36 12.29 5.89
N PHE A 852 46.97 11.02 5.79
CA PHE A 852 47.18 10.04 6.84
C PHE A 852 48.56 9.39 6.68
N SER A 853 49.29 9.24 7.78
CA SER A 853 50.69 8.82 7.77
C SER A 853 50.90 7.32 7.45
N LEU A 854 49.81 6.53 7.43
CA LEU A 854 49.81 5.08 7.32
C LEU A 854 48.68 4.58 6.40
N PRO A 855 48.87 3.46 5.67
CA PRO A 855 47.78 2.74 5.00
C PRO A 855 46.70 2.35 6.01
N GLY A 856 45.42 2.53 5.64
CA GLY A 856 44.27 2.29 6.54
C GLY A 856 43.88 3.49 7.43
N GLY A 857 44.53 4.65 7.28
CA GLY A 857 44.22 5.84 8.08
C GLY A 857 42.78 6.37 7.98
N ALA A 858 42.09 6.15 6.85
CA ALA A 858 40.69 6.52 6.68
C ALA A 858 39.73 5.64 7.51
N GLU A 859 40.04 4.35 7.65
CA GLU A 859 39.29 3.39 8.47
C GLU A 859 39.54 3.63 9.96
N ALA A 860 40.80 3.92 10.35
CA ALA A 860 41.13 4.38 11.69
C ALA A 860 40.40 5.70 12.04
N PHE A 861 40.28 6.63 11.07
CA PHE A 861 39.52 7.87 11.23
C PHE A 861 38.01 7.60 11.41
N LYS A 862 37.42 6.71 10.60
CA LYS A 862 36.00 6.30 10.76
C LYS A 862 35.75 5.65 12.12
N GLN A 863 36.63 4.74 12.55
CA GLN A 863 36.54 4.08 13.86
C GLN A 863 36.61 5.11 15.00
N ALA A 864 37.62 6.00 15.00
CA ALA A 864 37.75 7.06 15.99
C ALA A 864 36.55 8.01 16.00
N PHE A 865 36.02 8.37 14.82
CA PHE A 865 34.82 9.21 14.69
C PHE A 865 33.57 8.58 15.32
N PHE A 866 33.30 7.30 15.03
CA PHE A 866 32.15 6.61 15.61
C PHE A 866 32.33 6.35 17.12
N ALA A 867 33.55 6.07 17.58
CA ALA A 867 33.87 5.95 19.01
C ALA A 867 33.60 7.27 19.76
N ILE A 868 34.11 8.40 19.27
CA ILE A 868 33.90 9.71 19.91
C ILE A 868 32.42 10.15 19.86
N ARG A 869 31.68 9.83 18.79
CA ARG A 869 30.21 10.00 18.80
C ARG A 869 29.52 9.16 19.89
N GLY A 870 30.03 7.95 20.17
CA GLY A 870 29.58 7.12 21.28
C GLY A 870 29.91 7.73 22.65
N GLU A 871 31.13 8.25 22.83
CA GLU A 871 31.58 8.91 24.07
C GLU A 871 30.71 10.13 24.43
N LEU A 872 30.38 10.99 23.46
CA LEU A 872 29.49 12.15 23.68
C LEU A 872 28.08 11.73 24.11
N ALA A 873 27.54 10.64 23.53
CA ALA A 873 26.24 10.10 23.92
C ALA A 873 26.28 9.41 25.30
N ALA A 874 27.37 8.68 25.60
CA ALA A 874 27.58 8.01 26.88
C ALA A 874 27.64 9.02 28.04
N ALA A 875 28.39 10.11 27.86
CA ALA A 875 28.46 11.20 28.84
C ALA A 875 27.07 11.81 29.13
N ARG A 876 26.21 11.95 28.11
CA ARG A 876 24.82 12.41 28.29
C ARG A 876 23.97 11.39 29.06
N ALA A 877 24.07 10.10 28.73
CA ALA A 877 23.33 9.06 29.44
C ALA A 877 23.68 9.06 30.95
N LEU A 878 24.97 9.12 31.28
CA LEU A 878 25.44 9.22 32.67
C LEU A 878 25.02 10.54 33.34
N GLY A 879 25.07 11.67 32.62
CA GLY A 879 24.59 12.95 33.11
C GLY A 879 23.09 12.93 33.46
N GLY A 880 22.27 12.30 32.62
CA GLY A 880 20.84 12.11 32.88
C GLY A 880 20.54 11.19 34.06
N ILE A 881 21.32 10.11 34.24
CA ILE A 881 21.19 9.20 35.39
C ILE A 881 21.56 9.92 36.69
N ARG A 882 22.72 10.59 36.72
CA ARG A 882 23.19 11.37 37.87
C ARG A 882 22.25 12.54 38.20
N GLY A 883 21.77 13.26 37.18
CA GLY A 883 20.81 14.37 37.34
C GLY A 883 19.44 13.95 37.88
N ALA A 884 19.06 12.67 37.71
CA ALA A 884 17.87 12.09 38.32
C ALA A 884 18.10 11.53 39.74
N GLY A 885 19.30 11.70 40.31
CA GLY A 885 19.66 11.19 41.64
C GLY A 885 19.91 9.68 41.71
N LEU A 886 20.08 9.00 40.56
CA LEU A 886 20.34 7.56 40.50
C LEU A 886 21.84 7.27 40.52
N ALA A 887 22.23 6.14 41.13
CA ALA A 887 23.60 5.65 41.12
C ALA A 887 24.03 5.28 39.69
N ALA A 888 25.10 5.90 39.20
CA ALA A 888 25.55 5.78 37.81
C ALA A 888 26.76 4.84 37.63
N GLU A 889 27.30 4.28 38.71
CA GLU A 889 28.59 3.56 38.71
C GLU A 889 28.57 2.29 37.83
N GLU A 890 27.50 1.50 37.89
CA GLU A 890 27.34 0.31 37.05
C GLU A 890 27.12 0.68 35.57
N ALA A 891 26.37 1.74 35.30
CA ALA A 891 26.15 2.27 33.96
C ALA A 891 27.45 2.81 33.34
N GLU A 892 28.29 3.46 34.13
CA GLU A 892 29.60 3.98 33.75
C GLU A 892 30.59 2.85 33.46
N LYS A 893 30.67 1.86 34.35
CA LYS A 893 31.45 0.63 34.14
C LYS A 893 31.05 -0.09 32.85
N THR A 894 29.75 -0.20 32.57
CA THR A 894 29.22 -0.81 31.34
C THR A 894 29.64 -0.01 30.10
N LEU A 895 29.47 1.32 30.11
CA LEU A 895 29.80 2.17 28.97
C LEU A 895 31.31 2.22 28.68
N GLU A 896 32.17 2.23 29.71
CA GLU A 896 33.61 2.12 29.53
C GLU A 896 34.03 0.73 29.02
N ALA A 897 33.39 -0.37 29.48
CA ALA A 897 33.64 -1.71 28.95
C ALA A 897 33.28 -1.82 27.44
N LEU A 898 32.16 -1.20 27.02
CA LEU A 898 31.78 -1.14 25.61
C LEU A 898 32.69 -0.24 24.78
N LYS A 899 33.21 0.85 25.35
CA LYS A 899 34.18 1.76 24.73
C LYS A 899 35.55 1.10 24.53
N LEU A 900 35.99 0.24 25.45
CA LEU A 900 37.17 -0.61 25.25
C LEU A 900 36.96 -1.59 24.08
N LEU A 901 35.79 -2.26 24.03
CA LEU A 901 35.45 -3.15 22.90
C LEU A 901 35.31 -2.39 21.56
N ALA A 902 34.85 -1.14 21.57
CA ALA A 902 34.75 -0.29 20.39
C ALA A 902 36.10 -0.01 19.71
N ALA A 903 37.22 -0.19 20.41
CA ALA A 903 38.57 -0.09 19.83
C ALA A 903 38.98 -1.36 19.05
N GLU A 904 38.28 -2.49 19.21
CA GLU A 904 38.62 -3.74 18.52
C GLU A 904 38.11 -3.80 17.07
N SER A 905 36.97 -3.17 16.75
CA SER A 905 36.39 -3.19 15.39
C SER A 905 35.42 -2.04 15.11
N GLN A 906 35.20 -1.75 13.83
CA GLN A 906 34.22 -0.73 13.40
C GLN A 906 32.79 -1.13 13.78
N GLU A 907 32.46 -2.42 13.72
CA GLU A 907 31.17 -2.98 14.09
C GLU A 907 30.87 -2.76 15.58
N LEU A 908 31.87 -2.95 16.45
CA LEU A 908 31.76 -2.69 17.88
C LEU A 908 31.69 -1.18 18.19
N ALA A 909 32.41 -0.33 17.45
CA ALA A 909 32.25 1.13 17.56
C ALA A 909 30.84 1.61 17.17
N LEU A 910 30.27 1.05 16.10
CA LEU A 910 28.89 1.32 15.69
C LEU A 910 27.86 0.81 16.71
N ALA A 911 28.12 -0.35 17.32
CA ALA A 911 27.29 -0.93 18.38
C ALA A 911 27.32 -0.08 19.66
N TYR A 912 28.51 0.28 20.16
CA TYR A 912 28.70 1.18 21.29
C TYR A 912 27.97 2.51 21.08
N GLY A 913 28.15 3.14 19.91
CA GLY A 913 27.44 4.37 19.57
C GLY A 913 25.92 4.22 19.54
N ALA A 914 25.40 3.09 19.07
CA ALA A 914 23.95 2.81 19.07
C ALA A 914 23.41 2.62 20.49
N VAL A 915 24.10 1.83 21.33
CA VAL A 915 23.75 1.61 22.74
C VAL A 915 23.77 2.93 23.51
N ALA A 916 24.84 3.71 23.41
CA ALA A 916 25.00 4.97 24.11
C ALA A 916 23.92 5.99 23.71
N ARG A 917 23.60 6.11 22.41
CA ARG A 917 22.49 6.98 21.95
C ARG A 917 21.12 6.50 22.45
N ARG A 918 20.87 5.19 22.48
CA ARG A 918 19.60 4.65 23.00
C ARG A 918 19.47 4.89 24.50
N ALA A 919 20.53 4.66 25.28
CA ALA A 919 20.55 4.97 26.71
C ALA A 919 20.31 6.47 26.96
N ALA A 920 20.96 7.36 26.20
CA ALA A 920 20.78 8.81 26.30
C ALA A 920 19.39 9.32 25.85
N ALA A 921 18.60 8.49 25.17
CA ALA A 921 17.24 8.80 24.74
C ALA A 921 16.15 8.17 25.64
N LEU A 922 16.52 7.39 26.65
CA LEU A 922 15.61 6.78 27.62
C LEU A 922 15.56 7.60 28.91
N PRO A 923 14.41 7.61 29.62
CA PRO A 923 14.34 8.12 31.00
C PRO A 923 15.38 7.44 31.90
N ALA A 924 15.95 8.15 32.86
CA ALA A 924 17.12 7.72 33.66
C ALA A 924 17.02 6.29 34.22
N ASN A 925 15.89 5.92 34.84
CA ASN A 925 15.65 4.58 35.37
C ASN A 925 15.63 3.49 34.27
N LYS A 926 15.04 3.79 33.11
CA LYS A 926 15.02 2.91 31.94
C LYS A 926 16.40 2.86 31.25
N ALA A 927 17.17 3.95 31.26
CA ALA A 927 18.54 3.98 30.75
C ALA A 927 19.46 3.08 31.58
N GLN A 928 19.37 3.16 32.91
CA GLN A 928 20.13 2.30 33.83
C GLN A 928 19.79 0.81 33.62
N ALA A 929 18.50 0.45 33.64
CA ALA A 929 18.06 -0.92 33.41
C ALA A 929 18.48 -1.44 32.01
N TYR A 930 18.42 -0.59 30.97
CA TYR A 930 18.84 -0.95 29.62
C TYR A 930 20.35 -1.24 29.56
N LEU A 931 21.18 -0.44 30.23
CA LEU A 931 22.62 -0.67 30.31
C LEU A 931 22.94 -1.95 31.12
N ALA A 932 22.22 -2.24 32.19
CA ALA A 932 22.36 -3.51 32.92
C ALA A 932 22.04 -4.73 32.03
N ALA A 933 20.98 -4.68 31.22
CA ALA A 933 20.67 -5.73 30.25
C ALA A 933 21.73 -5.87 29.14
N VAL A 934 22.34 -4.76 28.72
CA VAL A 934 23.48 -4.77 27.79
C VAL A 934 24.73 -5.41 28.42
N GLU A 935 25.01 -5.15 29.69
CA GLU A 935 26.12 -5.78 30.43
C GLU A 935 25.90 -7.30 30.61
N SER A 936 24.65 -7.72 30.86
CA SER A 936 24.27 -9.15 30.89
C SER A 936 24.58 -9.82 29.55
N LEU A 937 24.07 -9.27 28.44
CA LEU A 937 24.38 -9.75 27.08
C LEU A 937 25.90 -9.79 26.79
N ARG A 938 26.65 -8.76 27.22
CA ARG A 938 28.10 -8.66 26.99
C ARG A 938 28.89 -9.70 27.79
N SER A 939 28.51 -9.96 29.03
CA SER A 939 29.18 -10.91 29.93
C SER A 939 28.83 -12.37 29.61
N SER A 940 27.60 -12.64 29.16
CA SER A 940 27.14 -13.95 28.69
C SER A 940 27.69 -14.35 27.31
N ALA A 941 28.24 -13.42 26.52
CA ALA A 941 28.72 -13.70 25.16
C ALA A 941 30.04 -14.50 25.11
N ARG A 942 30.03 -15.67 24.47
CA ARG A 942 31.23 -16.48 24.22
C ARG A 942 32.23 -15.75 23.29
N SER A 943 33.53 -15.97 23.50
CA SER A 943 34.60 -15.24 22.79
C SER A 943 34.60 -15.41 21.25
N ASN A 944 34.09 -16.54 20.76
CA ASN A 944 33.95 -16.87 19.34
C ASN A 944 32.74 -16.20 18.65
N VAL A 945 31.74 -15.70 19.40
CA VAL A 945 30.52 -15.08 18.83
C VAL A 945 30.56 -13.54 18.81
N LYS A 946 31.74 -12.92 18.98
CA LYS A 946 31.95 -11.45 18.90
C LYS A 946 31.25 -10.77 17.69
N PRO A 947 31.24 -11.31 16.45
CA PRO A 947 30.54 -10.69 15.32
C PRO A 947 29.01 -10.67 15.46
N ALA A 948 28.44 -11.62 16.22
CA ALA A 948 27.02 -11.66 16.54
C ALA A 948 26.68 -10.60 17.61
N LEU A 949 27.49 -10.52 18.67
CA LEU A 949 27.36 -9.55 19.75
C LEU A 949 27.29 -8.10 19.22
N ALA A 950 28.18 -7.72 18.30
CA ALA A 950 28.18 -6.37 17.70
C ALA A 950 26.86 -6.06 16.94
N GLN A 951 26.30 -7.03 16.23
CA GLN A 951 25.04 -6.86 15.49
C GLN A 951 23.85 -6.74 16.45
N LEU A 952 23.79 -7.59 17.49
CA LEU A 952 22.72 -7.61 18.48
C LEU A 952 22.71 -6.30 19.31
N LEU A 953 23.86 -5.85 19.81
CA LEU A 953 24.00 -4.55 20.50
C LEU A 953 23.65 -3.35 19.60
N ARG A 954 24.01 -3.41 18.31
CA ARG A 954 23.61 -2.37 17.35
C ARG A 954 22.09 -2.36 17.12
N ARG A 955 21.44 -3.54 17.11
CA ARG A 955 19.98 -3.67 16.97
C ARG A 955 19.24 -3.24 18.24
N SER A 956 19.73 -3.55 19.44
CA SER A 956 19.11 -3.09 20.69
C SER A 956 19.12 -1.56 20.82
N GLY A 957 20.16 -0.92 20.27
CA GLY A 957 20.26 0.54 20.16
C GLY A 957 19.42 1.19 19.05
N ALA A 958 18.69 0.43 18.23
CA ALA A 958 17.94 0.97 17.09
C ALA A 958 16.62 1.64 17.54
N PRO A 959 16.30 2.88 17.10
CA PRO A 959 15.05 3.55 17.45
C PRO A 959 13.78 2.80 17.00
N SER A 960 13.87 2.00 15.94
CA SER A 960 12.78 1.18 15.39
C SER A 960 12.40 -0.02 16.26
N LEU A 961 13.25 -0.43 17.22
CA LEU A 961 12.97 -1.55 18.10
C LEU A 961 12.03 -1.09 19.23
N LYS A 962 10.81 -1.64 19.23
CA LYS A 962 9.74 -1.28 20.19
C LYS A 962 10.14 -1.63 21.62
N ASP A 963 10.56 -2.87 21.86
CA ASP A 963 11.05 -3.35 23.15
C ASP A 963 12.52 -3.80 23.04
N PRO A 964 13.48 -2.97 23.49
CA PRO A 964 14.89 -3.34 23.50
C PRO A 964 15.26 -4.29 24.66
N PHE A 965 14.42 -4.42 25.70
CA PHE A 965 14.70 -5.25 26.86
C PHE A 965 14.41 -6.72 26.59
N ALA A 966 13.22 -7.02 26.05
CA ALA A 966 12.88 -8.37 25.61
C ALA A 966 13.92 -8.89 24.60
N PHE A 967 14.24 -8.07 23.59
CA PHE A 967 15.25 -8.39 22.59
C PHE A 967 16.63 -8.68 23.20
N LEU A 968 17.11 -7.89 24.17
CA LEU A 968 18.41 -8.14 24.83
C LEU A 968 18.43 -9.46 25.61
N LYS A 969 17.32 -9.80 26.29
CA LYS A 969 17.18 -11.05 27.06
C LYS A 969 17.17 -12.30 26.17
N ASP A 970 16.55 -12.20 24.99
CA ASP A 970 16.53 -13.32 24.04
C ASP A 970 17.84 -13.41 23.22
N ALA A 971 18.47 -12.26 22.94
CA ALA A 971 19.83 -12.20 22.40
C ALA A 971 20.88 -12.79 23.36
N GLU A 972 20.71 -12.61 24.67
CA GLU A 972 21.59 -13.18 25.70
C GLU A 972 21.58 -14.71 25.69
N TRP A 973 20.38 -15.30 25.65
CA TRP A 973 20.22 -16.75 25.46
C TRP A 973 20.96 -17.24 24.20
N LEU A 974 20.82 -16.54 23.07
CA LEU A 974 21.44 -16.93 21.81
C LEU A 974 22.99 -16.93 21.87
N VAL A 975 23.62 -15.90 22.44
CA VAL A 975 25.10 -15.81 22.49
C VAL A 975 25.72 -16.67 23.59
N GLY A 976 25.00 -16.87 24.70
CA GLY A 976 25.43 -17.65 25.85
C GLY A 976 25.20 -19.16 25.73
N HIS A 977 24.35 -19.62 24.80
CA HIS A 977 24.02 -21.05 24.69
C HIS A 977 25.27 -21.91 24.39
N PRO A 978 25.68 -22.85 25.26
CA PRO A 978 26.95 -23.56 25.10
C PRO A 978 26.96 -24.47 23.87
N GLU A 979 25.84 -25.14 23.60
CA GLU A 979 25.70 -26.13 22.51
C GLU A 979 25.38 -25.52 21.13
N LEU A 980 25.12 -24.21 21.04
CA LEU A 980 24.92 -23.58 19.72
C LEU A 980 26.26 -23.36 19.03
N GLU A 981 26.36 -23.81 17.79
CA GLU A 981 27.50 -23.60 16.89
C GLU A 981 27.69 -22.11 16.59
N THR A 982 28.94 -21.66 16.42
CA THR A 982 29.26 -20.25 16.17
C THR A 982 28.58 -19.72 14.91
N GLU A 983 28.52 -20.54 13.86
CA GLU A 983 27.89 -20.20 12.58
C GLU A 983 26.38 -20.03 12.72
N ALA A 984 25.71 -20.95 13.44
CA ALA A 984 24.29 -20.84 13.76
C ALA A 984 23.98 -19.58 14.59
N VAL A 985 24.78 -19.26 15.62
CA VAL A 985 24.62 -18.01 16.39
C VAL A 985 24.76 -16.77 15.50
N VAL A 986 25.76 -16.73 14.62
CA VAL A 986 26.01 -15.58 13.73
C VAL A 986 24.89 -15.41 12.69
N GLU A 987 24.37 -16.49 12.12
CA GLU A 987 23.27 -16.45 11.16
C GLU A 987 21.93 -16.09 11.81
N LEU A 988 21.60 -16.72 12.94
CA LEU A 988 20.39 -16.42 13.72
C LEU A 988 20.38 -14.98 14.22
N ALA A 989 21.51 -14.47 14.73
CA ALA A 989 21.64 -13.06 15.10
C ALA A 989 21.42 -12.12 13.91
N ARG A 990 21.96 -12.45 12.72
CA ARG A 990 21.75 -11.65 11.51
C ARG A 990 20.29 -11.66 11.06
N LYS A 991 19.59 -12.79 11.15
CA LYS A 991 18.16 -12.93 10.84
C LYS A 991 17.30 -12.16 11.84
N ALA A 992 17.63 -12.20 13.14
CA ALA A 992 16.92 -11.45 14.19
C ALA A 992 17.06 -9.94 13.99
N CYS A 993 18.26 -9.46 13.66
CA CYS A 993 18.49 -8.04 13.35
C CYS A 993 17.70 -7.51 12.13
N LYS A 994 17.25 -8.42 11.25
CA LYS A 994 16.41 -8.14 10.07
C LYS A 994 14.92 -8.44 10.28
N ASP A 995 14.47 -8.69 11.52
CA ASP A 995 13.09 -9.07 11.83
C ASP A 995 12.59 -10.27 11.00
N SER A 996 13.51 -11.17 10.65
CA SER A 996 13.27 -12.40 9.86
C SER A 996 13.09 -13.65 10.73
N ILE A 997 13.31 -13.50 12.04
CA ILE A 997 13.04 -14.48 13.10
C ILE A 997 12.88 -13.73 14.42
N ASP A 998 11.94 -14.19 15.25
CA ASP A 998 11.82 -13.78 16.65
C ASP A 998 12.60 -14.75 17.53
N LEU A 999 13.54 -14.23 18.35
CA LEU A 999 14.40 -15.06 19.20
C LEU A 999 13.66 -15.62 20.42
N GLY A 1000 12.64 -14.92 20.94
CA GLY A 1000 11.80 -15.39 22.03
C GLY A 1000 10.90 -16.55 21.57
N TRP A 1001 10.36 -16.45 20.36
CA TRP A 1001 9.68 -17.58 19.71
C TRP A 1001 10.64 -18.75 19.42
N LEU A 1002 11.82 -18.49 18.85
CA LEU A 1002 12.78 -19.56 18.58
C LEU A 1002 13.15 -20.34 19.86
N ARG A 1003 13.38 -19.62 20.96
CA ARG A 1003 13.67 -20.17 22.28
C ARG A 1003 12.49 -20.98 22.87
N SER A 1004 11.26 -20.71 22.47
CA SER A 1004 10.08 -21.47 22.91
C SER A 1004 9.82 -22.74 22.09
N THR A 1005 10.53 -22.94 20.97
CA THR A 1005 10.48 -24.18 20.20
C THR A 1005 11.13 -25.34 20.97
N LYS A 1006 10.68 -26.57 20.69
CA LYS A 1006 11.23 -27.82 21.23
C LYS A 1006 12.26 -28.45 20.27
N LEU A 1007 12.94 -27.63 19.45
CA LEU A 1007 13.97 -28.12 18.53
C LEU A 1007 15.16 -28.69 19.32
N ALA A 1008 15.46 -29.98 19.09
CA ALA A 1008 16.71 -30.58 19.55
C ALA A 1008 17.90 -29.78 19.00
N MET A 1009 18.96 -29.61 19.81
CA MET A 1009 20.03 -28.65 19.49
C MET A 1009 20.74 -28.95 18.17
N LYS A 1010 20.91 -30.23 17.81
CA LYS A 1010 21.40 -30.66 16.49
C LYS A 1010 20.55 -30.09 15.34
N HIS A 1011 19.23 -30.09 15.48
CA HIS A 1011 18.29 -29.57 14.48
C HIS A 1011 18.35 -28.04 14.43
N LEU A 1012 18.46 -27.39 15.60
CA LEU A 1012 18.59 -25.95 15.70
C LEU A 1012 19.92 -25.43 15.09
N ASN A 1013 21.04 -26.12 15.30
CA ASN A 1013 22.31 -25.80 14.63
C ASN A 1013 22.19 -25.94 13.11
N PHE A 1014 21.66 -27.07 12.63
CA PHE A 1014 21.45 -27.35 11.20
C PHE A 1014 20.57 -26.29 10.52
N MET A 1015 19.40 -25.98 11.10
CA MET A 1015 18.46 -24.99 10.55
C MET A 1015 18.97 -23.56 10.76
N GLY A 1016 19.72 -23.32 11.85
CA GLY A 1016 20.22 -22.01 12.26
C GLY A 1016 21.31 -21.48 11.35
N ARG A 1017 22.26 -22.32 10.94
CA ARG A 1017 23.34 -21.95 10.00
C ARG A 1017 22.87 -21.79 8.55
N ASN A 1018 21.72 -22.37 8.18
CA ASN A 1018 21.16 -22.28 6.84
C ASN A 1018 20.55 -20.88 6.59
N LYS A 1019 21.09 -20.16 5.60
CA LYS A 1019 20.70 -18.79 5.23
C LYS A 1019 19.28 -18.71 4.69
N MET A 1020 18.80 -19.79 4.08
CA MET A 1020 17.51 -19.88 3.39
C MET A 1020 16.37 -20.44 4.26
N THR A 1021 16.65 -20.90 5.49
CA THR A 1021 15.60 -21.38 6.41
C THR A 1021 14.50 -20.32 6.59
N PRO A 1022 13.23 -20.63 6.24
CA PRO A 1022 12.13 -19.67 6.22
C PRO A 1022 11.48 -19.57 7.61
N TRP A 1023 12.27 -19.13 8.59
CA TRP A 1023 11.86 -19.05 10.00
C TRP A 1023 10.56 -18.28 10.23
N LYS A 1024 10.33 -17.20 9.46
CA LYS A 1024 9.10 -16.41 9.54
C LYS A 1024 7.86 -17.17 9.07
N ASP A 1025 7.97 -18.01 8.03
CA ASP A 1025 6.87 -18.85 7.56
C ASP A 1025 6.51 -19.89 8.63
N PHE A 1026 7.51 -20.45 9.32
CA PHE A 1026 7.28 -21.38 10.45
C PHE A 1026 6.68 -20.68 11.67
N GLN A 1027 7.13 -19.46 11.99
CA GLN A 1027 6.55 -18.64 13.07
C GLN A 1027 5.09 -18.27 12.77
N GLN A 1028 4.78 -17.88 11.52
CA GLN A 1028 3.41 -17.61 11.09
C GLN A 1028 2.53 -18.88 11.11
N ALA A 1029 3.05 -20.02 10.64
CA ALA A 1029 2.33 -21.29 10.72
C ALA A 1029 2.10 -21.76 12.19
N ALA A 1030 3.01 -21.43 13.12
CA ALA A 1030 2.80 -21.71 14.54
C ALA A 1030 1.76 -20.76 15.18
N ALA A 1031 1.70 -19.51 14.73
CA ALA A 1031 0.71 -18.52 15.20
C ALA A 1031 -0.69 -18.71 14.58
N GLU A 1032 -0.78 -19.28 13.36
CA GLU A 1032 -2.01 -19.53 12.62
C GLU A 1032 -2.22 -21.04 12.35
N PRO A 1033 -2.48 -21.87 13.38
CA PRO A 1033 -2.64 -23.32 13.23
C PRO A 1033 -3.80 -23.70 12.30
N TRP A 1034 -4.85 -22.87 12.21
CA TRP A 1034 -6.00 -23.05 11.32
C TRP A 1034 -5.74 -22.69 9.84
N ASN A 1035 -4.64 -22.01 9.50
CA ASN A 1035 -4.37 -21.55 8.14
C ASN A 1035 -3.80 -22.68 7.28
N SER A 1036 -4.68 -23.48 6.66
CA SER A 1036 -4.33 -24.66 5.88
C SER A 1036 -3.32 -24.39 4.73
N ARG A 1037 -3.35 -23.19 4.12
CA ARG A 1037 -2.38 -22.79 3.09
C ARG A 1037 -0.98 -22.60 3.67
N LEU A 1038 -0.86 -21.90 4.81
CA LEU A 1038 0.43 -21.77 5.52
C LEU A 1038 0.90 -23.12 6.05
N GLN A 1039 0.01 -23.96 6.57
CA GLN A 1039 0.36 -25.29 7.08
C GLN A 1039 0.93 -26.20 5.98
N ARG A 1040 0.30 -26.25 4.80
CA ARG A 1040 0.79 -27.01 3.64
C ARG A 1040 2.17 -26.49 3.19
N ARG A 1041 2.34 -25.17 3.03
CA ARG A 1041 3.64 -24.55 2.69
C ARG A 1041 4.72 -24.87 3.73
N GLY A 1042 4.38 -24.81 5.01
CA GLY A 1042 5.27 -25.17 6.11
C GLY A 1042 5.67 -26.66 6.07
N ARG A 1043 4.72 -27.57 5.79
CA ARG A 1043 4.96 -29.01 5.60
C ARG A 1043 5.95 -29.25 4.46
N GLU A 1044 5.74 -28.63 3.30
CA GLU A 1044 6.63 -28.76 2.13
C GLU A 1044 8.06 -28.24 2.41
N ARG A 1045 8.19 -27.08 3.05
CA ARG A 1045 9.50 -26.51 3.40
C ARG A 1045 10.24 -27.37 4.42
N LEU A 1046 9.56 -27.87 5.45
CA LEU A 1046 10.15 -28.77 6.45
C LEU A 1046 10.54 -30.12 5.85
N ARG A 1047 9.80 -30.62 4.86
CA ARG A 1047 10.13 -31.85 4.14
C ARG A 1047 11.42 -31.73 3.32
N GLY A 1048 11.63 -30.57 2.67
CA GLY A 1048 12.92 -30.25 2.03
C GLY A 1048 14.07 -30.27 3.04
N ILE A 1049 13.93 -29.51 4.13
CA ILE A 1049 14.91 -29.46 5.23
C ILE A 1049 15.17 -30.85 5.82
N ALA A 1050 14.13 -31.67 6.02
CA ALA A 1050 14.26 -33.04 6.52
C ALA A 1050 15.09 -33.93 5.59
N ALA A 1051 14.90 -33.81 4.27
CA ALA A 1051 15.72 -34.51 3.28
C ALA A 1051 17.19 -34.01 3.31
N GLU A 1052 17.45 -32.70 3.36
CA GLU A 1052 18.82 -32.18 3.54
C GLU A 1052 19.47 -32.76 4.82
N MET A 1053 18.74 -32.79 5.94
CA MET A 1053 19.22 -33.31 7.22
C MET A 1053 19.60 -34.78 7.16
N LEU A 1054 18.77 -35.59 6.48
CA LEU A 1054 19.02 -37.01 6.30
C LEU A 1054 20.14 -37.27 5.29
N THR A 1055 20.34 -36.39 4.30
CA THR A 1055 21.50 -36.45 3.40
C THR A 1055 22.79 -36.21 4.17
N GLU A 1056 22.84 -35.17 5.02
CA GLU A 1056 24.02 -34.88 5.85
C GLU A 1056 24.27 -36.00 6.87
N ASP A 1057 23.24 -36.44 7.61
CA ASP A 1057 23.33 -37.47 8.64
C ASP A 1057 23.74 -38.85 8.07
N ASN A 1058 23.36 -39.18 6.83
CA ASN A 1058 23.67 -40.45 6.18
C ASN A 1058 24.74 -40.33 5.08
N ALA A 1059 25.47 -39.22 4.98
CA ALA A 1059 26.36 -38.94 3.83
C ALA A 1059 27.36 -40.09 3.52
N GLN A 1060 27.91 -40.76 4.54
CA GLN A 1060 28.83 -41.89 4.35
C GLN A 1060 28.15 -43.15 3.78
N ARG A 1061 26.86 -43.37 4.09
CA ARG A 1061 26.04 -44.48 3.56
C ARG A 1061 25.55 -44.16 2.14
N LEU A 1062 25.14 -42.92 1.89
CA LEU A 1062 24.60 -42.46 0.60
C LEU A 1062 25.69 -42.27 -0.46
N PHE A 1063 26.91 -41.89 -0.05
CA PHE A 1063 28.04 -41.62 -0.96
C PHE A 1063 29.31 -42.38 -0.54
N PRO A 1064 29.37 -43.72 -0.70
CA PRO A 1064 30.52 -44.52 -0.32
C PRO A 1064 31.82 -44.01 -0.95
N GLY A 1065 32.87 -43.82 -0.14
CA GLY A 1065 34.16 -43.31 -0.59
C GLY A 1065 34.29 -41.77 -0.64
N PHE A 1066 33.22 -41.05 -0.31
CA PHE A 1066 33.20 -39.58 -0.22
C PHE A 1066 32.92 -39.10 1.21
N ARG A 1067 33.31 -37.86 1.50
CA ARG A 1067 32.95 -37.14 2.73
C ARG A 1067 32.35 -35.78 2.38
N LEU A 1068 31.36 -35.35 3.14
CA LEU A 1068 30.78 -34.01 3.04
C LEU A 1068 31.80 -32.97 3.55
N THR A 1069 31.99 -31.90 2.79
CA THR A 1069 33.10 -30.93 2.97
C THR A 1069 32.71 -29.46 2.83
N GLY A 1070 31.53 -29.18 2.29
CA GLY A 1070 30.97 -27.83 2.19
C GLY A 1070 29.45 -27.93 2.09
N ARG A 1071 28.76 -26.83 2.43
CA ARG A 1071 27.29 -26.75 2.43
C ARG A 1071 26.84 -25.35 2.02
N GLN A 1072 25.77 -25.25 1.23
CA GLN A 1072 25.30 -24.02 0.58
C GLN A 1072 26.44 -23.30 -0.14
N GLU A 1073 27.24 -24.08 -0.86
CA GLU A 1073 28.42 -23.61 -1.56
C GLU A 1073 28.03 -22.87 -2.84
N LYS A 1074 28.67 -21.71 -3.04
CA LYS A 1074 28.51 -20.93 -4.27
C LYS A 1074 29.33 -21.56 -5.38
N MET A 1075 28.67 -21.81 -6.50
CA MET A 1075 29.27 -22.31 -7.73
C MET A 1075 29.76 -21.14 -8.60
N GLU A 1076 30.57 -21.44 -9.63
CA GLU A 1076 31.24 -20.40 -10.42
C GLU A 1076 30.27 -19.62 -11.31
N GLY A 1077 29.21 -20.28 -11.82
CA GLY A 1077 28.07 -19.63 -12.47
C GLY A 1077 27.14 -18.87 -11.51
N GLY A 1078 27.44 -18.83 -10.21
CA GLY A 1078 26.73 -18.04 -9.20
C GLY A 1078 25.57 -18.76 -8.52
N HIS A 1079 25.25 -19.99 -8.92
CA HIS A 1079 24.24 -20.82 -8.26
C HIS A 1079 24.72 -21.30 -6.90
N VAL A 1080 23.81 -21.83 -6.08
CA VAL A 1080 24.13 -22.46 -4.80
C VAL A 1080 23.71 -23.93 -4.87
N ILE A 1081 24.61 -24.84 -4.52
CA ILE A 1081 24.28 -26.26 -4.33
C ILE A 1081 24.03 -26.52 -2.84
N ASP A 1082 23.19 -27.50 -2.52
CA ASP A 1082 22.95 -27.87 -1.13
C ASP A 1082 24.23 -28.35 -0.40
N ASP A 1083 24.95 -29.37 -0.92
CA ASP A 1083 26.18 -29.90 -0.30
C ASP A 1083 27.33 -30.17 -1.30
N VAL A 1084 28.56 -30.20 -0.80
CA VAL A 1084 29.77 -30.55 -1.58
C VAL A 1084 30.52 -31.70 -0.94
N LEU A 1085 30.65 -32.79 -1.69
CA LEU A 1085 31.43 -33.97 -1.35
C LEU A 1085 32.87 -33.85 -1.87
N THR A 1086 33.83 -34.40 -1.13
CA THR A 1086 35.21 -34.63 -1.59
C THR A 1086 35.58 -36.11 -1.43
N ALA A 1087 36.29 -36.68 -2.39
CA ALA A 1087 36.76 -38.07 -2.32
C ALA A 1087 37.71 -38.30 -1.12
N ILE A 1088 37.58 -39.43 -0.44
CA ILE A 1088 38.41 -39.79 0.72
C ILE A 1088 39.84 -40.20 0.30
N THR A 1089 40.00 -40.75 -0.91
CA THR A 1089 41.24 -41.35 -1.42
C THR A 1089 42.29 -40.36 -1.97
N GLY A 1090 42.21 -39.09 -1.60
CA GLY A 1090 43.28 -38.10 -1.84
C GLY A 1090 43.26 -37.36 -3.17
N SER A 1091 42.31 -37.63 -4.07
CA SER A 1091 42.05 -36.74 -5.21
C SER A 1091 41.35 -35.46 -4.73
N LYS A 1092 41.71 -34.30 -5.30
CA LYS A 1092 40.99 -33.02 -5.07
C LYS A 1092 39.62 -32.97 -5.76
N LEU A 1093 39.08 -34.11 -6.20
CA LEU A 1093 37.84 -34.17 -6.95
C LEU A 1093 36.67 -33.92 -5.99
N GLN A 1094 35.97 -32.81 -6.23
CA GLN A 1094 34.74 -32.44 -5.52
C GLN A 1094 33.52 -32.78 -6.36
N HIS A 1095 32.40 -33.06 -5.73
CA HIS A 1095 31.11 -33.29 -6.39
C HIS A 1095 30.04 -32.46 -5.68
N GLY A 1096 29.23 -31.72 -6.42
CA GLY A 1096 28.03 -31.08 -5.86
C GLY A 1096 26.90 -32.09 -5.67
N VAL A 1097 26.11 -31.88 -4.62
CA VAL A 1097 24.92 -32.68 -4.27
C VAL A 1097 23.76 -31.73 -4.11
N GLU A 1098 22.72 -31.90 -4.90
CA GLU A 1098 21.45 -31.19 -4.74
C GLU A 1098 20.40 -32.13 -4.12
N VAL A 1099 19.59 -31.64 -3.18
CA VAL A 1099 18.64 -32.45 -2.42
C VAL A 1099 17.22 -31.95 -2.65
N LYS A 1100 16.37 -32.78 -3.28
CA LYS A 1100 14.98 -32.43 -3.56
C LYS A 1100 14.04 -33.37 -2.81
N GLY A 1101 13.73 -32.99 -1.57
CA GLY A 1101 12.74 -33.65 -0.69
C GLY A 1101 11.28 -33.52 -1.15
N TRP A 1102 11.00 -33.56 -2.46
CA TRP A 1102 9.63 -33.63 -2.99
C TRP A 1102 9.04 -35.03 -2.79
N ASN A 1103 7.71 -35.15 -2.77
CA ASN A 1103 7.03 -36.44 -2.77
C ASN A 1103 6.74 -36.91 -4.22
N LYS A 1104 6.26 -38.15 -4.37
CA LYS A 1104 5.99 -38.77 -5.68
C LYS A 1104 5.08 -37.90 -6.57
N ASP A 1105 4.03 -37.32 -5.99
CA ASP A 1105 3.02 -36.56 -6.73
C ASP A 1105 3.57 -35.21 -7.21
N ARG A 1106 4.37 -34.52 -6.38
CA ARG A 1106 5.05 -33.27 -6.77
C ARG A 1106 6.09 -33.51 -7.86
N TRP A 1107 6.86 -34.60 -7.79
CA TRP A 1107 7.77 -35.00 -8.87
C TRP A 1107 7.02 -35.26 -10.17
N ARG A 1108 5.94 -36.04 -10.14
CA ARG A 1108 5.07 -36.29 -11.31
C ARG A 1108 4.52 -35.00 -11.91
N ILE A 1109 3.96 -34.12 -11.09
CA ILE A 1109 3.38 -32.84 -11.55
C ILE A 1109 4.46 -31.94 -12.14
N ALA A 1110 5.64 -31.85 -11.51
CA ALA A 1110 6.73 -31.02 -12.02
C ALA A 1110 7.27 -31.54 -13.36
N LEU A 1111 7.52 -32.84 -13.49
CA LEU A 1111 8.01 -33.44 -14.74
C LEU A 1111 6.96 -33.33 -15.86
N ASN A 1112 5.68 -33.60 -15.57
CA ASN A 1112 4.60 -33.38 -16.54
C ASN A 1112 4.46 -31.89 -16.93
N ALA A 1113 4.63 -30.96 -16.00
CA ALA A 1113 4.61 -29.53 -16.29
C ALA A 1113 5.82 -29.10 -17.14
N TRP A 1114 6.98 -29.71 -16.94
CA TRP A 1114 8.15 -29.52 -17.79
C TRP A 1114 7.90 -30.02 -19.21
N ASP A 1115 7.42 -31.26 -19.36
CA ASP A 1115 7.10 -31.85 -20.67
C ASP A 1115 6.07 -31.00 -21.42
N ALA A 1116 4.99 -30.59 -20.74
CA ALA A 1116 3.97 -29.71 -21.28
C ALA A 1116 4.53 -28.35 -21.71
N LYS A 1117 5.38 -27.72 -20.88
CA LYS A 1117 6.04 -26.44 -21.18
C LYS A 1117 6.99 -26.55 -22.38
N GLN A 1118 7.71 -27.66 -22.54
CA GLN A 1118 8.57 -27.92 -23.70
C GLN A 1118 7.74 -28.22 -24.97
N GLY A 1119 6.58 -28.88 -24.82
CA GLY A 1119 5.61 -29.10 -25.90
C GLY A 1119 4.73 -27.89 -26.24
N ALA A 1120 5.05 -26.70 -25.71
CA ALA A 1120 4.26 -25.46 -25.84
C ALA A 1120 2.78 -25.56 -25.41
N GLN A 1121 2.45 -26.55 -24.56
CA GLN A 1121 1.12 -26.72 -23.98
C GLN A 1121 0.87 -25.71 -22.86
N THR A 1122 -0.39 -25.33 -22.66
CA THR A 1122 -0.80 -24.41 -21.60
C THR A 1122 -0.70 -25.07 -20.23
N VAL A 1123 0.23 -24.56 -19.40
CA VAL A 1123 0.41 -24.96 -18.00
C VAL A 1123 -0.19 -23.92 -17.06
N SER A 1124 -0.80 -24.37 -15.96
CA SER A 1124 -1.26 -23.47 -14.88
C SER A 1124 -0.09 -22.76 -14.19
N GLU A 1125 -0.34 -21.64 -13.50
CA GLU A 1125 0.69 -20.89 -12.77
C GLU A 1125 1.48 -21.77 -11.77
N GLN A 1126 0.80 -22.71 -11.10
CA GLN A 1126 1.43 -23.66 -10.17
C GLN A 1126 2.32 -24.67 -10.89
N GLN A 1127 1.91 -25.14 -12.07
CA GLN A 1127 2.71 -26.03 -12.93
C GLN A 1127 3.91 -25.28 -13.52
N ALA A 1128 3.72 -24.04 -13.98
CA ALA A 1128 4.81 -23.18 -14.46
C ALA A 1128 5.87 -22.97 -13.37
N ALA A 1129 5.46 -22.63 -12.15
CA ALA A 1129 6.36 -22.48 -11.01
C ALA A 1129 7.12 -23.78 -10.62
N LEU A 1130 6.55 -24.96 -10.90
CA LEU A 1130 7.24 -26.25 -10.72
C LEU A 1130 8.20 -26.55 -11.88
N ALA A 1131 7.83 -26.22 -13.12
CA ALA A 1131 8.72 -26.32 -14.27
C ALA A 1131 9.92 -25.36 -14.14
N ASP A 1132 9.72 -24.16 -13.58
CA ASP A 1132 10.80 -23.21 -13.27
C ASP A 1132 11.69 -23.70 -12.12
N GLN A 1133 11.14 -24.44 -11.14
CA GLN A 1133 11.95 -25.13 -10.12
C GLN A 1133 12.79 -26.26 -10.72
N LEU A 1134 12.31 -26.94 -11.77
CA LEU A 1134 13.10 -27.91 -12.53
C LEU A 1134 14.16 -27.24 -13.43
N GLN A 1135 13.84 -26.12 -14.07
CA GLN A 1135 14.82 -25.30 -14.80
C GLN A 1135 15.98 -24.91 -13.88
N HIS A 1136 15.67 -24.39 -12.68
CA HIS A 1136 16.69 -23.99 -11.73
C HIS A 1136 17.52 -25.18 -11.21
N LEU A 1137 16.90 -26.33 -10.98
CA LEU A 1137 17.61 -27.57 -10.66
C LEU A 1137 18.63 -27.95 -11.74
N LEU A 1138 18.28 -27.80 -13.03
CA LEU A 1138 19.21 -28.09 -14.13
C LEU A 1138 20.40 -27.11 -14.14
N GLU A 1139 20.15 -25.83 -13.88
CA GLU A 1139 21.19 -24.80 -13.75
C GLU A 1139 22.15 -25.11 -12.58
N GLN A 1140 21.61 -25.45 -11.40
CA GLN A 1140 22.37 -25.86 -10.22
C GLN A 1140 23.25 -27.09 -10.52
N LEU A 1141 22.69 -28.13 -11.15
CA LEU A 1141 23.41 -29.36 -11.51
C LEU A 1141 24.48 -29.11 -12.59
N ALA A 1142 24.19 -28.30 -13.60
CA ALA A 1142 25.14 -27.97 -14.66
C ALA A 1142 26.36 -27.19 -14.10
N ASP A 1143 26.11 -26.20 -13.25
CA ASP A 1143 27.17 -25.41 -12.58
C ASP A 1143 28.00 -26.29 -11.63
N ALA A 1144 27.36 -27.18 -10.85
CA ALA A 1144 28.02 -28.14 -9.98
C ALA A 1144 28.89 -29.18 -10.72
N GLY A 1145 28.59 -29.47 -11.98
CA GLY A 1145 29.36 -30.38 -12.84
C GLY A 1145 30.54 -29.74 -13.58
N THR A 1146 30.81 -28.45 -13.38
CA THR A 1146 31.94 -27.74 -14.02
C THR A 1146 33.29 -28.13 -13.42
N ALA A 1147 34.33 -28.22 -14.27
CA ALA A 1147 35.69 -28.48 -13.81
C ALA A 1147 36.16 -27.38 -12.83
N PRO A 1148 36.83 -27.71 -11.71
CA PRO A 1148 37.51 -28.96 -11.40
C PRO A 1148 36.65 -30.04 -10.72
N ARG A 1149 35.32 -29.88 -10.67
CA ARG A 1149 34.40 -30.83 -10.04
C ARG A 1149 34.06 -32.01 -10.96
N GLY A 1150 33.63 -33.11 -10.35
CA GLY A 1150 33.11 -34.30 -11.01
C GLY A 1150 31.60 -34.23 -11.23
N LYS A 1151 31.04 -35.31 -11.78
CA LYS A 1151 29.59 -35.47 -12.03
C LYS A 1151 28.77 -35.19 -10.76
N PRO A 1152 27.72 -34.34 -10.81
CA PRO A 1152 26.92 -34.01 -9.64
C PRO A 1152 26.01 -35.17 -9.23
N PHE A 1153 25.51 -35.09 -7.99
CA PHE A 1153 24.48 -36.00 -7.46
C PHE A 1153 23.16 -35.26 -7.25
N LEU A 1154 22.04 -35.97 -7.45
CA LEU A 1154 20.69 -35.51 -7.11
C LEU A 1154 20.06 -36.50 -6.14
N VAL A 1155 19.71 -36.05 -4.94
CA VAL A 1155 19.08 -36.88 -3.90
C VAL A 1155 17.57 -36.71 -3.95
N ILE A 1156 16.85 -37.84 -4.03
CA ILE A 1156 15.39 -37.92 -4.18
C ILE A 1156 14.77 -38.99 -3.27
N THR A 1157 13.44 -39.06 -3.23
CA THR A 1157 12.69 -40.14 -2.55
C THR A 1157 12.73 -41.47 -3.33
N ASP A 1158 12.79 -42.60 -2.61
CA ASP A 1158 12.69 -43.96 -3.17
C ASP A 1158 11.28 -44.32 -3.68
N LYS A 1159 10.23 -43.57 -3.30
CA LYS A 1159 8.83 -43.86 -3.66
C LYS A 1159 8.33 -43.20 -4.95
N LEU A 1160 9.23 -42.90 -5.89
CA LEU A 1160 8.79 -42.56 -7.26
C LEU A 1160 8.16 -43.78 -7.93
N SER A 1161 7.03 -43.58 -8.62
CA SER A 1161 6.48 -44.63 -9.49
C SER A 1161 7.41 -44.89 -10.67
N GLY A 1162 7.39 -46.11 -11.22
CA GLY A 1162 8.19 -46.48 -12.41
C GLY A 1162 8.15 -45.43 -13.53
N PRO A 1163 6.96 -45.02 -14.02
CA PRO A 1163 6.85 -43.97 -15.03
C PRO A 1163 7.43 -42.61 -14.62
N THR A 1164 7.36 -42.24 -13.34
CA THR A 1164 7.96 -40.98 -12.85
C THR A 1164 9.49 -41.08 -12.78
N LYS A 1165 10.02 -42.25 -12.42
CA LYS A 1165 11.47 -42.53 -12.36
C LYS A 1165 12.09 -42.59 -13.77
N GLU A 1166 11.38 -43.19 -14.72
CA GLU A 1166 11.75 -43.18 -16.15
C GLU A 1166 11.77 -41.76 -16.72
N LYS A 1167 10.69 -40.98 -16.52
CA LYS A 1167 10.66 -39.55 -16.90
C LYS A 1167 11.78 -38.73 -16.27
N LEU A 1168 12.11 -38.97 -15.00
CA LEU A 1168 13.22 -38.29 -14.34
C LEU A 1168 14.58 -38.66 -14.97
N ALA A 1169 14.79 -39.93 -15.30
CA ALA A 1169 16.01 -40.39 -15.98
C ALA A 1169 16.12 -39.79 -17.40
N GLU A 1170 15.02 -39.75 -18.15
CA GLU A 1170 14.93 -39.11 -19.47
C GLU A 1170 15.23 -37.60 -19.37
N PHE A 1171 14.57 -36.90 -18.46
CA PHE A 1171 14.80 -35.47 -18.15
C PHE A 1171 16.27 -35.16 -17.83
N LEU A 1172 16.91 -35.93 -16.94
CA LEU A 1172 18.33 -35.74 -16.59
C LEU A 1172 19.27 -36.11 -17.75
N SER A 1173 18.98 -37.17 -18.51
CA SER A 1173 19.81 -37.60 -19.65
C SER A 1173 19.79 -36.60 -20.82
N ARG A 1174 18.68 -35.86 -20.99
CA ARG A 1174 18.56 -34.78 -21.96
C ARG A 1174 19.26 -33.50 -21.48
N ASN A 1175 19.03 -33.10 -20.23
CA ASN A 1175 19.33 -31.73 -19.79
C ASN A 1175 20.54 -31.60 -18.82
N ALA A 1176 20.86 -32.63 -18.02
CA ALA A 1176 21.93 -32.61 -17.01
C ALA A 1176 22.79 -33.89 -17.07
N ARG A 1177 23.38 -34.14 -18.24
CA ARG A 1177 24.08 -35.38 -18.58
C ARG A 1177 25.16 -35.76 -17.56
N GLY A 1178 25.03 -36.96 -16.99
CA GLY A 1178 25.99 -37.53 -16.06
C GLY A 1178 25.64 -37.33 -14.58
N THR A 1179 24.59 -36.57 -14.26
CA THR A 1179 24.04 -36.51 -12.89
C THR A 1179 23.70 -37.91 -12.39
N GLN A 1180 24.15 -38.26 -11.18
CA GLN A 1180 23.81 -39.53 -10.53
C GLN A 1180 22.65 -39.33 -9.56
N VAL A 1181 21.59 -40.13 -9.71
CA VAL A 1181 20.45 -40.11 -8.80
C VAL A 1181 20.73 -41.02 -7.60
N ILE A 1182 20.53 -40.48 -6.40
CA ILE A 1182 20.63 -41.22 -5.13
C ILE A 1182 19.26 -41.21 -4.47
N GLU A 1183 18.77 -42.39 -4.07
CA GLU A 1183 17.43 -42.56 -3.50
C GLU A 1183 17.50 -42.66 -1.98
N MET A 1184 16.58 -41.98 -1.31
CA MET A 1184 16.43 -41.93 0.13
C MET A 1184 15.05 -42.44 0.55
N GLU A 1185 15.03 -43.25 1.61
CA GLU A 1185 13.81 -43.85 2.16
C GLU A 1185 12.77 -42.78 2.56
N GLU A 1186 11.63 -42.77 1.87
CA GLU A 1186 10.49 -41.86 2.07
C GLU A 1186 10.00 -41.84 3.52
N ALA A 1187 10.00 -43.01 4.18
CA ALA A 1187 9.59 -43.16 5.57
C ALA A 1187 10.47 -42.33 6.51
N GLN A 1188 11.78 -42.26 6.27
CA GLN A 1188 12.71 -41.44 7.06
C GLN A 1188 12.43 -39.95 6.85
N ILE A 1189 12.21 -39.52 5.61
CA ILE A 1189 11.88 -38.12 5.27
C ILE A 1189 10.58 -37.69 5.98
N LEU A 1190 9.54 -38.52 5.92
CA LEU A 1190 8.26 -38.26 6.57
C LEU A 1190 8.39 -38.20 8.10
N GLU A 1191 9.07 -39.17 8.70
CA GLU A 1191 9.26 -39.22 10.15
C GLU A 1191 10.06 -38.02 10.65
N LYS A 1192 11.17 -37.67 9.98
CA LYS A 1192 11.95 -36.47 10.29
C LYS A 1192 11.12 -35.19 10.11
N THR A 1193 10.25 -35.14 9.12
CA THR A 1193 9.31 -34.01 8.91
C THR A 1193 8.32 -33.88 10.08
N LYS A 1194 7.74 -34.99 10.56
CA LYS A 1194 6.84 -34.99 11.73
C LYS A 1194 7.56 -34.47 12.98
N GLN A 1195 8.75 -34.99 13.27
CA GLN A 1195 9.58 -34.56 14.40
C GLN A 1195 9.86 -33.05 14.36
N LEU A 1196 10.20 -32.49 13.20
CA LEU A 1196 10.41 -31.05 13.04
C LEU A 1196 9.12 -30.23 13.19
N ARG A 1197 7.97 -30.73 12.71
CA ARG A 1197 6.66 -30.06 12.90
C ARG A 1197 6.28 -29.98 14.37
N ALA A 1198 6.35 -31.11 15.09
CA ALA A 1198 6.07 -31.19 16.52
C ALA A 1198 7.01 -30.28 17.33
N ALA A 1199 8.30 -30.26 16.98
CA ALA A 1199 9.30 -29.41 17.61
C ALA A 1199 9.04 -27.90 17.41
N LEU A 1200 8.46 -27.51 16.28
CA LEU A 1200 8.07 -26.13 15.95
C LEU A 1200 6.65 -25.76 16.41
N SER A 1201 5.98 -26.62 17.18
CA SER A 1201 4.59 -26.44 17.62
C SER A 1201 3.58 -26.28 16.46
N LEU A 1202 3.84 -26.94 15.33
CA LEU A 1202 2.92 -26.98 14.19
C LEU A 1202 1.94 -28.16 14.31
N PRO A 1203 0.65 -28.01 13.96
CA PRO A 1203 -0.32 -29.11 14.02
C PRO A 1203 0.14 -30.35 13.25
N GLU A 1204 0.08 -31.53 13.87
CA GLU A 1204 0.42 -32.80 13.20
C GLU A 1204 -0.67 -33.20 12.21
N ASN A 1205 -1.93 -33.14 12.65
CA ASN A 1205 -3.10 -33.43 11.82
C ASN A 1205 -3.54 -32.18 11.07
N LEU A 1206 -3.39 -32.20 9.74
CA LEU A 1206 -3.99 -31.21 8.85
C LEU A 1206 -5.33 -31.75 8.36
N SER A 1207 -6.43 -31.07 8.66
CA SER A 1207 -7.73 -31.39 8.09
C SER A 1207 -7.68 -31.27 6.56
N GLY A 1208 -7.97 -32.37 5.86
CA GLY A 1208 -8.02 -32.41 4.39
C GLY A 1208 -6.67 -32.58 3.69
N GLY A 1209 -5.98 -33.70 3.91
CA GLY A 1209 -4.92 -34.18 3.01
C GLY A 1209 -4.03 -35.26 3.61
N ALA A 1210 -3.94 -36.40 2.92
CA ALA A 1210 -2.98 -37.47 3.19
C ALA A 1210 -1.50 -36.96 3.18
N PRO A 1211 -0.53 -37.75 3.69
CA PRO A 1211 0.88 -37.36 3.84
C PRO A 1211 1.55 -36.74 2.60
#